data_AF-A0A3M1W9S6-F1
#
_entry.id   AF-A0A3M1W9S6-F1
#
_cell.length_a   1.000
_cell.length_b   1.000
_cell.length_c   1.000
_cell.angle_alpha   90.00
_cell.angle_beta   90.00
_cell.angle_gamma   90.00
#
_symmetry.space_group_name_H-M   'P 1'
#
loop_
_entity.id
_entity.type
_entity.pdbx_description
1 polymer ?
#
loop_
_entity_poly.entity_id
_entity_poly.type
_entity_poly.pdbx_seq_one_letter_code
_entity_poly.pdbx_strand_id
1 'polypeptide(L)'
;MRPPHRPAVLLLALLAAPLPLRASEPPHLAFDGAVFGRERVNPRPRPYDGWVDVTPRTTIYFEILVPDANGPGGAIDPDTITATLVPAAGEPVPMVTAGQSFAPGFSGTFVHGVDDGDENGEGVYVVPDNPLEAGVTYRVDVTASTYDGVPIDPGADSWTFTTRAAIASPTVSWTVDLSDPTVSWDGWFFAGLLKPNFDTSRLFDQLESYDLMAAARDAARNRSIWSLQRDWPLTSDYWHNGVFDGNPNPVREMETRRVTSVMSVPGGTVVAVTDLPEGPLYGIPPGRPLSADFHAGDVVTVADREKFEAAQVLAVDDAAGTVTLSPLSTPDSAWIIDYPGSRPPDLPETPDNFTKPLCYLRKLYPAGTPVYYWRRIDDEWDIVHGTYGRRLEVNFNYIPLDLSREPVPAHPGGHGSVAPPKDDLEWHEFVRQITFHLIDRYGAAAADFLWSFGNENNYGLFWSGTKDEFYKYYDLTVNAVLTAFEERGLDASKVRVGGLEAGGLGGVGWLRDALYHMSPEADKPEGDIAEQNFACADPLFDGRRAARVQELCDAHGGKGSPVDFVSIHEYVHADQATADIIRVREDSLAIDPAYFDRLAVDSFEATPDWIPRNDPASAAIYLGDGFFPAWCADWMQRLVERAGTDPRFAHHESVLTVWPFDYNGRGQTSVTALMRTDTDGDGTEDAITTVKKAIFNHIELLGRMSRDLAALPARDLSGIRVAGVRSASPDAHVLLLYAHDRHDTESRDTTTVTARLSVSGVPWPRTAVRRWRVDRDHSSPYRAFQALPRKDLYTPDELADLLAADDLEEDGTVRTVDTPGGSLDLTAPIAVNGVTVLELTESDADGDGIGDTADNCPALANPDQIDADGDGHGAVCDCDDASPDVWSVPGEVAGLTLARRTGGEVELDWVSQRDAAGPSTRYDVAGGPLGDLRASGGFGAASCVTDDAGEPPLVDPENPPPAGEGVYRLVRGQNGCGTGPFGPPGIDPAACP
;
A
#
# COMPACT_ATOMS: atom_id res chain seq x y z
N MET A 1 -23.03 -47.61 30.25
CA MET A 1 -24.39 -48.20 30.37
C MET A 1 -25.40 -47.12 29.99
N ARG A 2 -26.19 -47.33 28.93
CA ARG A 2 -27.49 -46.64 28.71
C ARG A 2 -28.59 -47.60 29.21
N PRO A 3 -29.83 -47.20 29.58
CA PRO A 3 -30.69 -46.11 29.03
C PRO A 3 -31.59 -45.46 30.16
N PRO A 4 -32.86 -44.97 30.02
CA PRO A 4 -33.71 -44.51 28.88
C PRO A 4 -34.59 -43.20 29.08
N HIS A 5 -34.96 -42.56 27.95
CA HIS A 5 -36.26 -41.96 27.51
C HIS A 5 -37.09 -40.85 28.27
N ARG A 6 -37.25 -39.68 27.56
CA ARG A 6 -38.52 -39.01 27.06
C ARG A 6 -39.31 -37.99 27.97
N PRO A 7 -40.21 -37.11 27.42
CA PRO A 7 -40.00 -35.65 27.21
C PRO A 7 -41.13 -34.70 27.75
N ALA A 8 -40.95 -33.37 27.69
CA ALA A 8 -42.00 -32.29 27.68
C ALA A 8 -41.29 -30.92 27.59
N VAL A 9 -41.37 -30.10 26.53
CA VAL A 9 -42.47 -29.23 26.02
C VAL A 9 -42.73 -27.94 26.84
N LEU A 10 -42.34 -26.82 26.22
CA LEU A 10 -42.82 -25.41 26.27
C LEU A 10 -42.66 -24.54 27.55
N LEU A 11 -41.88 -23.46 27.45
CA LEU A 11 -42.42 -22.11 27.15
C LEU A 11 -41.30 -21.14 26.69
N LEU A 12 -41.44 -20.62 25.47
CA LEU A 12 -40.72 -19.45 24.93
C LEU A 12 -41.28 -18.16 25.56
N ALA A 13 -40.40 -17.21 25.93
CA ALA A 13 -40.51 -15.79 25.59
C ALA A 13 -39.34 -14.98 26.19
N LEU A 14 -38.73 -14.13 25.35
CA LEU A 14 -37.94 -12.93 25.66
C LEU A 14 -36.46 -13.10 26.10
N LEU A 15 -35.56 -13.10 25.11
CA LEU A 15 -34.50 -12.07 24.88
C LEU A 15 -33.40 -12.66 23.98
N ALA A 16 -33.67 -12.72 22.69
CA ALA A 16 -32.66 -12.73 21.64
C ALA A 16 -33.18 -11.78 20.56
N ALA A 17 -32.67 -10.55 20.55
CA ALA A 17 -32.75 -9.74 19.35
C ALA A 17 -31.62 -10.24 18.42
N PRO A 18 -31.93 -10.81 17.25
CA PRO A 18 -30.91 -10.94 16.22
C PRO A 18 -30.62 -9.54 15.69
N LEU A 19 -29.35 -9.13 15.80
CA LEU A 19 -28.80 -8.01 15.02
C LEU A 19 -29.00 -8.33 13.53
N PRO A 20 -29.43 -7.36 12.70
CA PRO A 20 -29.57 -7.60 11.27
C PRO A 20 -28.19 -7.54 10.62
N LEU A 21 -27.53 -8.69 10.47
CA LEU A 21 -26.51 -8.88 9.44
C LEU A 21 -27.24 -9.14 8.12
N ARG A 22 -27.42 -8.07 7.34
CA ARG A 22 -27.61 -8.13 5.88
C ARG A 22 -26.91 -6.91 5.29
N ALA A 23 -25.60 -7.02 5.07
CA ALA A 23 -25.04 -6.49 3.84
C ALA A 23 -25.49 -7.44 2.73
N SER A 24 -26.17 -6.92 1.72
CA SER A 24 -26.52 -7.68 0.53
C SER A 24 -25.23 -8.07 -0.18
N GLU A 25 -24.91 -9.36 -0.22
CA GLU A 25 -23.95 -9.91 -1.19
C GLU A 25 -24.32 -9.41 -2.61
N PRO A 26 -23.36 -9.04 -3.47
CA PRO A 26 -23.64 -9.04 -4.89
C PRO A 26 -24.03 -10.47 -5.28
N PRO A 27 -25.12 -10.69 -6.03
CA PRO A 27 -25.56 -12.04 -6.37
C PRO A 27 -24.47 -12.74 -7.20
N HIS A 28 -23.89 -13.80 -6.63
CA HIS A 28 -23.10 -14.76 -7.40
C HIS A 28 -24.01 -15.42 -8.43
N LEU A 29 -23.86 -15.03 -9.70
CA LEU A 29 -24.41 -15.77 -10.82
C LEU A 29 -23.67 -17.11 -10.93
N ALA A 30 -24.33 -18.18 -10.51
CA ALA A 30 -23.93 -19.54 -10.87
C ALA A 30 -24.01 -19.66 -12.40
N PHE A 31 -22.87 -19.90 -13.06
CA PHE A 31 -22.79 -20.17 -14.49
C PHE A 31 -23.13 -21.63 -14.76
N ASP A 32 -24.42 -21.92 -14.93
CA ASP A 32 -24.87 -23.20 -15.49
C ASP A 32 -25.00 -23.07 -17.02
N GLY A 33 -24.33 -24.00 -17.71
CA GLY A 33 -24.23 -24.02 -19.17
C GLY A 33 -25.52 -24.41 -19.90
N ALA A 34 -25.52 -24.03 -21.18
CA ALA A 34 -26.37 -24.51 -22.27
C ALA A 34 -27.87 -24.15 -22.25
N VAL A 35 -28.19 -22.98 -22.84
CA VAL A 35 -29.39 -22.83 -23.68
C VAL A 35 -29.06 -21.96 -24.89
N PHE A 36 -29.04 -22.56 -26.08
CA PHE A 36 -29.16 -21.84 -27.35
C PHE A 36 -30.46 -21.01 -27.34
N GLY A 37 -30.36 -19.67 -27.38
CA GLY A 37 -31.48 -18.78 -27.73
C GLY A 37 -32.14 -17.98 -26.60
N ARG A 38 -31.41 -17.58 -25.55
CA ARG A 38 -31.83 -16.45 -24.70
C ARG A 38 -30.68 -15.45 -24.57
N GLU A 39 -30.91 -14.26 -25.08
CA GLU A 39 -30.01 -13.10 -25.05
C GLU A 39 -29.73 -12.68 -23.59
N ARG A 40 -28.48 -12.34 -23.26
CA ARG A 40 -28.12 -11.78 -21.95
C ARG A 40 -27.97 -10.27 -22.12
N VAL A 41 -28.93 -9.50 -21.61
CA VAL A 41 -28.69 -8.07 -21.39
C VAL A 41 -28.20 -7.94 -19.96
N ASN A 42 -27.08 -7.25 -19.78
CA ASN A 42 -26.70 -6.66 -18.50
C ASN A 42 -26.28 -7.64 -17.39
N PRO A 43 -25.18 -8.41 -17.55
CA PRO A 43 -24.67 -9.23 -16.45
C PRO A 43 -24.19 -8.38 -15.26
N ARG A 44 -23.87 -7.08 -15.43
CA ARG A 44 -23.31 -6.22 -14.37
C ARG A 44 -23.78 -4.74 -14.45
N PRO A 45 -25.08 -4.43 -14.18
CA PRO A 45 -25.59 -3.05 -14.19
C PRO A 45 -24.93 -2.18 -13.13
N ARG A 46 -24.89 -0.86 -13.39
CA ARG A 46 -24.63 0.15 -12.35
C ARG A 46 -25.74 1.20 -12.32
N PRO A 47 -26.28 1.56 -11.14
CA PRO A 47 -26.20 0.79 -9.90
C PRO A 47 -26.76 -0.63 -10.09
N TYR A 48 -26.32 -1.63 -9.33
CA TYR A 48 -26.84 -3.00 -9.49
C TYR A 48 -28.31 -3.13 -9.04
N ASP A 49 -28.96 -4.20 -9.48
CA ASP A 49 -30.34 -4.50 -9.08
C ASP A 49 -30.48 -4.65 -7.56
N GLY A 50 -31.51 -4.03 -7.00
CA GLY A 50 -31.84 -4.06 -5.59
C GLY A 50 -30.97 -3.18 -4.69
N TRP A 51 -29.99 -2.45 -5.24
CA TRP A 51 -29.14 -1.57 -4.45
C TRP A 51 -29.95 -0.45 -3.77
N VAL A 52 -29.55 -0.12 -2.54
CA VAL A 52 -30.17 0.92 -1.71
C VAL A 52 -29.12 1.91 -1.25
N ASP A 53 -29.54 3.11 -0.85
CA ASP A 53 -28.66 4.20 -0.45
C ASP A 53 -27.68 4.66 -1.56
N VAL A 54 -28.06 4.48 -2.83
CA VAL A 54 -27.27 4.94 -3.97
C VAL A 54 -27.16 6.46 -3.97
N THR A 55 -25.99 7.00 -4.25
CA THR A 55 -25.81 8.45 -4.36
C THR A 55 -26.76 9.06 -5.41
N PRO A 56 -27.44 10.18 -5.14
CA PRO A 56 -28.21 10.89 -6.16
C PRO A 56 -27.38 11.33 -7.37
N ARG A 57 -26.05 11.46 -7.20
CA ARG A 57 -25.09 11.72 -8.28
C ARG A 57 -24.42 10.40 -8.69
N THR A 58 -25.19 9.50 -9.26
CA THR A 58 -24.70 8.20 -9.78
C THR A 58 -24.58 8.23 -11.29
N THR A 59 -23.63 7.48 -11.83
CA THR A 59 -23.64 7.07 -13.24
C THR A 59 -24.59 5.88 -13.37
N ILE A 60 -25.37 5.81 -14.45
CA ILE A 60 -26.16 4.65 -14.83
C ILE A 60 -25.43 3.95 -15.99
N TYR A 61 -25.11 2.67 -15.84
CA TYR A 61 -24.44 1.87 -16.86
C TYR A 61 -25.18 0.57 -17.10
N PHE A 62 -25.22 0.16 -18.36
CA PHE A 62 -25.68 -1.13 -18.80
C PHE A 62 -24.94 -1.56 -20.05
N GLU A 63 -24.85 -2.87 -20.25
CA GLU A 63 -24.29 -3.49 -21.45
C GLU A 63 -25.27 -4.49 -22.03
N ILE A 64 -25.23 -4.66 -23.35
CA ILE A 64 -26.08 -5.58 -24.11
C ILE A 64 -25.14 -6.53 -24.84
N LEU A 65 -25.08 -7.79 -24.41
CA LEU A 65 -24.17 -8.80 -24.95
C LEU A 65 -24.95 -9.82 -25.79
N VAL A 66 -24.38 -10.23 -26.93
CA VAL A 66 -24.92 -11.28 -27.77
C VAL A 66 -23.84 -12.32 -28.11
N PRO A 67 -24.17 -13.63 -28.13
CA PRO A 67 -23.19 -14.67 -28.45
C PRO A 67 -22.54 -14.49 -29.83
N ASP A 68 -21.23 -14.69 -29.88
CA ASP A 68 -20.42 -14.57 -31.11
C ASP A 68 -20.87 -15.52 -32.23
N ALA A 69 -21.42 -16.66 -31.83
CA ALA A 69 -21.96 -17.67 -32.73
C ALA A 69 -23.11 -17.17 -33.63
N ASN A 70 -23.69 -16.01 -33.34
CA ASN A 70 -24.79 -15.43 -34.11
C ASN A 70 -24.32 -14.76 -35.42
N GLY A 71 -23.01 -14.55 -35.61
CA GLY A 71 -22.45 -13.93 -36.81
C GLY A 71 -22.77 -12.43 -36.95
N PRO A 72 -22.33 -11.76 -38.03
CA PRO A 72 -22.35 -10.29 -38.12
C PRO A 72 -23.74 -9.64 -38.08
N GLY A 73 -24.78 -10.32 -38.59
CA GLY A 73 -26.17 -9.83 -38.55
C GLY A 73 -26.85 -10.02 -37.19
N GLY A 74 -26.32 -10.92 -36.37
CA GLY A 74 -26.77 -11.17 -35.00
C GLY A 74 -26.17 -10.22 -33.94
N ALA A 75 -25.25 -9.35 -34.34
CA ALA A 75 -24.70 -8.30 -33.47
C ALA A 75 -25.73 -7.21 -33.17
N ILE A 76 -25.59 -6.54 -32.02
CA ILE A 76 -26.44 -5.40 -31.62
C ILE A 76 -26.30 -4.27 -32.62
N ASP A 77 -27.43 -3.68 -33.04
CA ASP A 77 -27.45 -2.41 -33.76
C ASP A 77 -27.47 -1.26 -32.73
N PRO A 78 -26.36 -0.52 -32.54
CA PRO A 78 -26.26 0.54 -31.55
C PRO A 78 -27.24 1.69 -31.81
N ASP A 79 -27.70 1.88 -33.06
CA ASP A 79 -28.69 2.92 -33.39
C ASP A 79 -30.10 2.59 -32.86
N THR A 80 -30.34 1.35 -32.44
CA THR A 80 -31.64 0.92 -31.91
C THR A 80 -31.73 0.98 -30.38
N ILE A 81 -30.61 1.21 -29.69
CA ILE A 81 -30.55 1.20 -28.23
C ILE A 81 -31.35 2.38 -27.67
N THR A 82 -32.28 2.10 -26.76
CA THR A 82 -32.96 3.12 -25.95
C THR A 82 -33.03 2.68 -24.49
N ALA A 83 -33.05 3.66 -23.59
CA ALA A 83 -33.12 3.42 -22.15
C ALA A 83 -34.02 4.46 -21.47
N THR A 84 -34.80 4.02 -20.49
CA THR A 84 -35.77 4.84 -19.76
C THR A 84 -35.59 4.67 -18.25
N LEU A 85 -35.57 5.78 -17.53
CA LEU A 85 -35.54 5.83 -16.08
C LEU A 85 -36.96 6.02 -15.53
N VAL A 86 -37.42 5.10 -14.70
CA VAL A 86 -38.79 5.06 -14.18
C VAL A 86 -38.76 5.23 -12.66
N PRO A 87 -39.03 6.42 -12.11
CA PRO A 87 -39.21 6.59 -10.67
C PRO A 87 -40.45 5.82 -10.17
N ALA A 88 -40.36 5.22 -8.98
CA ALA A 88 -41.45 4.47 -8.35
C ALA A 88 -42.73 5.31 -8.15
N ALA A 89 -42.57 6.63 -8.02
CA ALA A 89 -43.64 7.61 -8.01
C ALA A 89 -43.32 8.76 -8.96
N GLY A 90 -43.58 8.58 -10.27
CA GLY A 90 -43.43 9.62 -11.27
C GLY A 90 -43.63 9.09 -12.70
N GLU A 91 -43.40 9.95 -13.69
CA GLU A 91 -43.49 9.57 -15.10
C GLU A 91 -42.15 9.00 -15.59
N PRO A 92 -42.16 8.00 -16.49
CA PRO A 92 -40.95 7.51 -17.16
C PRO A 92 -40.20 8.63 -17.90
N VAL A 93 -38.89 8.70 -17.73
CA VAL A 93 -38.01 9.69 -18.35
C VAL A 93 -37.04 8.98 -19.31
N PRO A 94 -37.13 9.22 -20.64
CA PRO A 94 -36.13 8.70 -21.57
C PRO A 94 -34.74 9.25 -21.22
N MET A 95 -33.75 8.36 -21.19
CA MET A 95 -32.33 8.69 -20.99
C MET A 95 -31.55 8.61 -22.30
N VAL A 96 -31.80 7.54 -23.05
CA VAL A 96 -31.15 7.23 -24.32
C VAL A 96 -32.23 7.04 -25.38
N THR A 97 -32.02 7.65 -26.53
CA THR A 97 -32.89 7.61 -27.71
C THR A 97 -32.14 7.01 -28.89
N ALA A 98 -32.90 6.44 -29.83
CA ALA A 98 -32.37 5.81 -31.04
C ALA A 98 -31.45 6.77 -31.83
N GLY A 99 -30.50 6.19 -32.57
CA GLY A 99 -29.41 6.92 -33.24
C GLY A 99 -28.34 7.40 -32.27
N GLN A 100 -28.06 6.61 -31.23
CA GLN A 100 -26.98 6.84 -30.27
C GLN A 100 -27.01 8.23 -29.62
N SER A 101 -28.20 8.67 -29.21
CA SER A 101 -28.43 10.05 -28.75
C SER A 101 -28.95 10.08 -27.31
N PHE A 102 -28.45 11.00 -26.49
CA PHE A 102 -28.92 11.21 -25.12
C PHE A 102 -30.09 12.20 -25.08
N ALA A 103 -31.08 11.91 -24.23
CA ALA A 103 -32.22 12.79 -24.03
C ALA A 103 -31.82 14.05 -23.22
N PRO A 104 -32.58 15.16 -23.32
CA PRO A 104 -32.29 16.37 -22.54
C PRO A 104 -32.22 16.10 -21.03
N GLY A 105 -31.16 16.58 -20.37
CA GLY A 105 -30.91 16.34 -18.95
C GLY A 105 -30.04 15.11 -18.67
N PHE A 106 -29.61 14.40 -19.71
CA PHE A 106 -28.67 13.30 -19.65
C PHE A 106 -27.53 13.51 -20.64
N SER A 107 -26.34 13.06 -20.25
CA SER A 107 -25.14 12.99 -21.06
C SER A 107 -24.53 11.59 -20.92
N GLY A 108 -23.52 11.25 -21.72
CA GLY A 108 -22.98 9.89 -21.65
C GLY A 108 -22.05 9.51 -22.78
N THR A 109 -21.77 8.21 -22.90
CA THR A 109 -20.89 7.64 -23.93
C THR A 109 -21.34 6.24 -24.30
N PHE A 110 -21.25 5.91 -25.58
CA PHE A 110 -21.40 4.55 -26.11
C PHE A 110 -20.03 3.89 -26.20
N VAL A 111 -19.94 2.63 -25.77
CA VAL A 111 -18.74 1.82 -25.85
C VAL A 111 -19.04 0.61 -26.72
N HIS A 112 -18.41 0.56 -27.87
CA HIS A 112 -18.59 -0.48 -28.88
C HIS A 112 -17.59 -1.62 -28.68
N GLY A 113 -18.01 -2.85 -28.99
CA GLY A 113 -17.14 -4.02 -28.94
C GLY A 113 -16.77 -4.43 -27.52
N VAL A 114 -17.74 -4.37 -26.60
CA VAL A 114 -17.60 -4.98 -25.28
C VAL A 114 -17.54 -6.49 -25.48
N ASP A 115 -16.46 -7.13 -25.03
CA ASP A 115 -16.18 -8.56 -25.21
C ASP A 115 -15.86 -9.20 -23.85
N ASP A 116 -16.60 -10.27 -23.49
CA ASP A 116 -16.34 -11.09 -22.28
C ASP A 116 -15.82 -12.50 -22.65
N GLY A 117 -15.25 -12.64 -23.84
CA GLY A 117 -14.53 -13.82 -24.35
C GLY A 117 -15.32 -14.67 -25.35
N ASP A 118 -16.63 -14.78 -25.20
CA ASP A 118 -17.54 -15.57 -26.08
C ASP A 118 -18.75 -14.75 -26.60
N GLU A 119 -18.85 -13.47 -26.20
CA GLU A 119 -19.99 -12.59 -26.48
C GLU A 119 -19.49 -11.20 -26.88
N ASN A 120 -20.07 -10.63 -27.93
CA ASN A 120 -19.82 -9.26 -28.38
C ASN A 120 -21.02 -8.37 -28.04
N GLY A 121 -20.78 -7.11 -27.68
CA GLY A 121 -21.86 -6.23 -27.28
C GLY A 121 -21.57 -4.74 -27.24
N GLU A 122 -22.60 -4.02 -26.78
CA GLU A 122 -22.66 -2.56 -26.71
C GLU A 122 -22.86 -2.13 -25.27
N GLY A 123 -21.97 -1.26 -24.77
CA GLY A 123 -22.07 -0.63 -23.46
C GLY A 123 -22.56 0.81 -23.55
N VAL A 124 -23.38 1.24 -22.60
CA VAL A 124 -23.88 2.63 -22.55
C VAL A 124 -23.76 3.20 -21.16
N TYR A 125 -23.04 4.32 -21.07
CA TYR A 125 -22.96 5.14 -19.86
C TYR A 125 -23.92 6.31 -19.98
N VAL A 126 -24.72 6.52 -18.95
CA VAL A 126 -25.64 7.63 -18.82
C VAL A 126 -25.35 8.38 -17.52
N VAL A 127 -25.14 9.68 -17.63
CA VAL A 127 -24.90 10.59 -16.54
C VAL A 127 -26.06 11.59 -16.49
N PRO A 128 -26.85 11.61 -15.41
CA PRO A 128 -27.80 12.68 -15.18
C PRO A 128 -27.09 14.02 -15.00
N ASP A 129 -27.50 15.05 -15.73
CA ASP A 129 -26.91 16.40 -15.64
C ASP A 129 -27.18 17.05 -14.26
N ASN A 130 -28.27 16.63 -13.61
CA ASN A 130 -28.65 17.01 -12.26
C ASN A 130 -28.77 15.77 -11.36
N PRO A 131 -28.57 15.90 -10.04
CA PRO A 131 -28.81 14.80 -9.11
C PRO A 131 -30.22 14.23 -9.25
N LEU A 132 -30.34 12.91 -9.15
CA LEU A 132 -31.62 12.23 -9.01
C LEU A 132 -32.32 12.67 -7.72
N GLU A 133 -33.62 12.42 -7.62
CA GLU A 133 -34.35 12.71 -6.38
C GLU A 133 -33.88 11.77 -5.27
N ALA A 134 -33.69 12.31 -4.07
CA ALA A 134 -33.20 11.56 -2.92
C ALA A 134 -34.32 10.71 -2.28
N GLY A 135 -34.01 9.48 -1.87
CA GLY A 135 -34.95 8.56 -1.23
C GLY A 135 -35.95 7.94 -2.19
N VAL A 136 -35.66 7.90 -3.49
CA VAL A 136 -36.56 7.42 -4.54
C VAL A 136 -36.02 6.12 -5.12
N THR A 137 -36.89 5.12 -5.23
CA THR A 137 -36.62 3.90 -6.00
C THR A 137 -36.83 4.19 -7.48
N TYR A 138 -35.84 3.87 -8.29
CA TYR A 138 -35.88 3.94 -9.75
C TYR A 138 -35.82 2.54 -10.34
N ARG A 139 -36.50 2.34 -11.47
CA ARG A 139 -36.32 1.21 -12.37
C ARG A 139 -35.70 1.69 -13.67
N VAL A 140 -34.73 0.97 -14.20
CA VAL A 140 -34.17 1.25 -15.53
C VAL A 140 -34.69 0.20 -16.50
N ASP A 141 -35.25 0.66 -17.61
CA ASP A 141 -35.76 -0.17 -18.70
C ASP A 141 -34.89 0.06 -19.94
N VAL A 142 -34.33 -0.99 -20.54
CA VAL A 142 -33.47 -0.94 -21.73
C VAL A 142 -34.13 -1.72 -22.87
N THR A 143 -34.01 -1.21 -24.11
CA THR A 143 -34.40 -1.94 -25.33
C THR A 143 -33.36 -1.76 -26.42
N ALA A 144 -33.22 -2.78 -27.27
CA ALA A 144 -32.35 -2.74 -28.45
C ALA A 144 -32.83 -3.78 -29.49
N SER A 145 -32.18 -3.81 -30.64
CA SER A 145 -32.36 -4.83 -31.67
C SER A 145 -31.02 -5.18 -32.31
N THR A 146 -30.91 -6.38 -32.86
CA THR A 146 -29.77 -6.76 -33.69
C THR A 146 -29.84 -6.14 -35.07
N TYR A 147 -28.74 -6.16 -35.84
CA TYR A 147 -28.72 -5.67 -37.23
C TYR A 147 -29.72 -6.41 -38.16
N ASP A 148 -30.02 -7.68 -37.86
CA ASP A 148 -31.05 -8.45 -38.56
C ASP A 148 -32.49 -8.13 -38.12
N GLY A 149 -32.66 -7.17 -37.21
CA GLY A 149 -33.96 -6.67 -36.75
C GLY A 149 -34.65 -7.54 -35.70
N VAL A 150 -33.89 -8.40 -35.00
CA VAL A 150 -34.41 -9.18 -33.88
C VAL A 150 -34.46 -8.28 -32.64
N PRO A 151 -35.64 -8.02 -32.05
CA PRO A 151 -35.75 -7.19 -30.87
C PRO A 151 -35.34 -7.95 -29.61
N ILE A 152 -34.66 -7.26 -28.71
CA ILE A 152 -34.23 -7.76 -27.41
C ILE A 152 -35.29 -7.34 -26.36
N ASP A 153 -35.81 -8.30 -25.60
CA ASP A 153 -37.03 -8.14 -24.78
C ASP A 153 -36.80 -7.32 -23.49
N PRO A 154 -37.43 -6.14 -23.33
CA PRO A 154 -37.29 -5.27 -22.14
C PRO A 154 -37.71 -5.89 -20.80
N GLY A 155 -38.52 -6.95 -20.80
CA GLY A 155 -39.09 -7.53 -19.57
C GLY A 155 -38.15 -8.43 -18.77
N ALA A 156 -37.07 -8.92 -19.38
CA ALA A 156 -36.08 -9.77 -18.72
C ALA A 156 -34.97 -8.95 -18.02
N ASP A 157 -34.81 -7.68 -18.40
CA ASP A 157 -33.56 -6.94 -18.20
C ASP A 157 -33.76 -5.55 -17.56
N SER A 158 -34.93 -5.33 -16.96
CA SER A 158 -35.15 -4.16 -16.11
C SER A 158 -34.58 -4.41 -14.71
N TRP A 159 -33.89 -3.44 -14.13
CA TRP A 159 -33.41 -3.51 -12.75
C TRP A 159 -33.81 -2.28 -11.95
N THR A 160 -33.71 -2.39 -10.63
CA THR A 160 -34.10 -1.33 -9.70
C THR A 160 -32.96 -0.92 -8.79
N PHE A 161 -32.95 0.34 -8.39
CA PHE A 161 -32.08 0.83 -7.33
C PHE A 161 -32.79 1.95 -6.55
N THR A 162 -32.37 2.21 -5.33
CA THR A 162 -32.96 3.26 -4.48
C THR A 162 -31.90 4.28 -4.10
N THR A 163 -32.14 5.54 -4.44
CA THR A 163 -31.26 6.64 -4.02
C THR A 163 -31.37 6.86 -2.51
N ARG A 164 -30.27 7.22 -1.85
CA ARG A 164 -30.28 7.57 -0.43
C ARG A 164 -31.11 8.80 -0.14
N ALA A 165 -31.56 8.91 1.11
CA ALA A 165 -32.23 10.09 1.62
C ALA A 165 -31.29 11.32 1.62
N ALA A 166 -31.88 12.52 1.57
CA ALA A 166 -31.14 13.78 1.61
C ALA A 166 -30.46 13.97 2.98
N ILE A 167 -29.19 14.34 2.97
CA ILE A 167 -28.39 14.55 4.17
C ILE A 167 -28.36 16.05 4.48
N ALA A 168 -29.20 16.50 5.42
CA ALA A 168 -29.32 17.93 5.74
C ALA A 168 -28.10 18.51 6.48
N SER A 169 -27.38 17.69 7.26
CA SER A 169 -26.18 18.09 8.00
C SER A 169 -25.27 16.87 8.20
N PRO A 170 -24.31 16.64 7.31
CA PRO A 170 -23.43 15.48 7.38
C PRO A 170 -22.41 15.68 8.50
N THR A 171 -22.74 15.31 9.73
CA THR A 171 -21.85 15.46 10.89
C THR A 171 -21.72 14.16 11.63
N VAL A 172 -20.48 13.80 11.96
CA VAL A 172 -20.14 12.66 12.81
C VAL A 172 -19.36 13.17 14.01
N SER A 173 -19.52 12.51 15.17
CA SER A 173 -18.82 12.89 16.39
C SER A 173 -18.15 11.69 17.04
N TRP A 174 -16.91 11.87 17.48
CA TRP A 174 -16.16 10.92 18.29
C TRP A 174 -15.65 11.57 19.57
N THR A 175 -15.57 10.77 20.63
CA THR A 175 -14.74 11.04 21.80
C THR A 175 -13.49 10.20 21.66
N VAL A 176 -12.33 10.81 21.78
CA VAL A 176 -11.02 10.15 21.58
C VAL A 176 -10.16 10.39 22.81
N ASP A 177 -9.89 9.34 23.57
CA ASP A 177 -8.89 9.41 24.63
C ASP A 177 -7.54 8.94 24.08
N LEU A 178 -6.55 9.83 24.05
CA LEU A 178 -5.22 9.51 23.55
C LEU A 178 -4.45 8.57 24.49
N SER A 179 -4.90 8.40 25.74
CA SER A 179 -4.35 7.44 26.70
C SER A 179 -4.94 6.03 26.57
N ASP A 180 -6.00 5.85 25.76
CA ASP A 180 -6.56 4.53 25.51
C ASP A 180 -5.50 3.61 24.87
N PRO A 181 -5.52 2.30 25.17
CA PRO A 181 -4.54 1.35 24.66
C PRO A 181 -4.56 1.29 23.13
N THR A 182 -3.38 1.08 22.56
CA THR A 182 -3.14 0.82 21.15
C THR A 182 -2.75 -0.65 20.94
N VAL A 183 -2.88 -1.12 19.71
CA VAL A 183 -2.27 -2.37 19.25
C VAL A 183 -0.99 -2.04 18.49
N SER A 184 0.12 -2.68 18.88
CA SER A 184 1.38 -2.57 18.14
C SER A 184 1.30 -3.45 16.90
N TRP A 185 1.38 -2.83 15.72
CA TRP A 185 1.32 -3.51 14.44
C TRP A 185 2.68 -4.07 14.01
N ASP A 186 2.70 -5.32 13.60
CA ASP A 186 3.85 -6.00 13.01
C ASP A 186 3.65 -6.19 11.50
N GLY A 187 4.63 -5.78 10.71
CA GLY A 187 4.47 -5.49 9.29
C GLY A 187 4.05 -4.03 9.02
N TRP A 188 3.51 -3.76 7.84
CA TRP A 188 3.04 -2.42 7.48
C TRP A 188 1.94 -2.43 6.40
N PHE A 189 1.01 -1.48 6.51
CA PHE A 189 0.01 -1.25 5.48
C PHE A 189 0.69 -0.60 4.27
N PHE A 190 0.60 -1.24 3.10
CA PHE A 190 1.13 -0.70 1.85
C PHE A 190 2.64 -0.41 1.94
N ALA A 191 3.40 -1.42 2.37
CA ALA A 191 4.85 -1.39 2.48
C ALA A 191 5.56 -1.20 1.13
N GLY A 192 4.84 -1.30 0.02
CA GLY A 192 5.41 -1.25 -1.32
C GLY A 192 4.37 -0.97 -2.41
N LEU A 193 4.88 -0.79 -3.63
CA LEU A 193 4.09 -0.87 -4.85
C LEU A 193 4.41 -2.17 -5.55
N LEU A 194 3.36 -2.85 -5.95
CA LEU A 194 3.40 -3.89 -6.92
C LEU A 194 3.29 -3.20 -8.28
N LYS A 195 4.24 -3.51 -9.17
CA LYS A 195 4.24 -3.06 -10.58
C LYS A 195 4.40 -1.55 -10.76
N PRO A 196 5.31 -0.84 -10.05
CA PRO A 196 5.57 0.57 -10.33
C PRO A 196 5.93 0.82 -11.81
N ASN A 197 6.42 -0.21 -12.52
CA ASN A 197 6.29 -0.41 -13.96
C ASN A 197 6.25 -1.92 -14.30
N PHE A 198 5.14 -2.47 -14.83
CA PHE A 198 5.24 -3.55 -15.84
C PHE A 198 6.20 -3.08 -16.93
N ASP A 199 7.10 -3.95 -17.35
CA ASP A 199 8.20 -3.69 -18.30
C ASP A 199 9.46 -3.13 -17.63
N THR A 200 10.22 -4.01 -16.98
CA THR A 200 11.66 -3.80 -16.76
C THR A 200 12.36 -3.71 -18.11
N SER A 201 12.69 -2.48 -18.58
CA SER A 201 13.91 -2.16 -19.36
C SER A 201 13.95 -0.81 -20.10
N ARG A 202 13.02 0.13 -19.88
CA ARG A 202 13.31 1.56 -20.18
C ARG A 202 13.88 2.25 -18.96
N LEU A 203 15.21 2.38 -18.93
CA LEU A 203 16.00 3.10 -17.90
C LEU A 203 15.47 4.52 -17.54
N PHE A 204 14.60 5.12 -18.36
CA PHE A 204 14.13 6.49 -18.19
C PHE A 204 12.96 6.65 -17.21
N ASP A 205 12.12 5.63 -17.00
CA ASP A 205 10.87 5.75 -16.20
C ASP A 205 11.02 5.22 -14.76
N GLN A 206 12.08 4.45 -14.48
CA GLN A 206 12.25 3.69 -13.25
C GLN A 206 12.67 4.58 -12.07
N LEU A 207 13.75 5.34 -12.24
CA LEU A 207 14.41 6.04 -11.13
C LEU A 207 13.52 7.14 -10.54
N GLU A 208 12.75 7.86 -11.36
CA GLU A 208 11.91 8.96 -10.85
C GLU A 208 10.81 8.45 -9.90
N SER A 209 10.15 7.33 -10.24
CA SER A 209 9.17 6.70 -9.34
C SER A 209 9.84 6.18 -8.05
N TYR A 210 11.02 5.57 -8.15
CA TYR A 210 11.78 5.13 -6.97
C TYR A 210 12.27 6.30 -6.12
N ASP A 211 12.68 7.41 -6.73
CA ASP A 211 13.14 8.66 -6.10
C ASP A 211 11.98 9.32 -5.34
N LEU A 212 10.78 9.39 -5.92
CA LEU A 212 9.58 9.90 -5.25
C LEU A 212 9.26 9.08 -3.99
N MET A 213 9.27 7.76 -4.11
CA MET A 213 9.05 6.86 -2.97
C MET A 213 10.16 6.97 -1.92
N ALA A 214 11.42 7.13 -2.34
CA ALA A 214 12.56 7.31 -1.44
C ALA A 214 12.45 8.63 -0.68
N ALA A 215 12.11 9.73 -1.35
CA ALA A 215 11.86 11.02 -0.74
C ALA A 215 10.73 10.95 0.31
N ALA A 216 9.62 10.28 -0.02
CA ALA A 216 8.52 10.07 0.93
C ALA A 216 8.96 9.23 2.15
N ARG A 217 9.76 8.17 1.93
CA ARG A 217 10.30 7.33 3.00
C ARG A 217 11.27 8.09 3.91
N ASP A 218 12.12 8.94 3.35
CA ASP A 218 13.11 9.72 4.09
C ASP A 218 12.47 10.83 4.93
N ALA A 219 11.35 11.39 4.46
CA ALA A 219 10.55 12.37 5.19
C ALA A 219 9.64 11.75 6.26
N ALA A 220 9.39 10.44 6.22
CA ALA A 220 8.48 9.75 7.13
C ALA A 220 9.09 9.48 8.51
N ARG A 221 8.25 9.58 9.56
CA ARG A 221 8.60 9.10 10.91
C ARG A 221 8.77 7.58 10.94
N ASN A 222 7.95 6.87 10.16
CA ASN A 222 8.00 5.43 10.01
C ASN A 222 8.53 5.02 8.63
N ARG A 223 9.77 4.55 8.59
CA ARG A 223 10.47 4.14 7.36
C ARG A 223 10.02 2.78 6.77
N SER A 224 8.93 2.21 7.29
CA SER A 224 8.34 0.96 6.79
C SER A 224 7.48 1.17 5.54
N ILE A 225 7.00 2.41 5.30
CA ILE A 225 6.43 2.76 3.99
C ILE A 225 7.49 2.54 2.91
N TRP A 226 7.06 2.04 1.75
CA TRP A 226 7.94 1.86 0.58
C TRP A 226 9.20 1.01 0.83
N SER A 227 9.17 0.19 1.88
CA SER A 227 10.29 -0.64 2.32
C SER A 227 10.33 -2.02 1.67
N LEU A 228 9.27 -2.43 0.98
CA LEU A 228 9.15 -3.71 0.30
C LEU A 228 8.90 -3.49 -1.19
N GLN A 229 9.56 -4.28 -2.03
CA GLN A 229 9.25 -4.39 -3.45
C GLN A 229 8.91 -5.85 -3.75
N ARG A 230 7.70 -6.09 -4.26
CA ARG A 230 7.38 -7.38 -4.85
C ARG A 230 8.22 -7.58 -6.09
N ASP A 231 8.96 -8.68 -6.10
CA ASP A 231 9.80 -9.09 -7.22
C ASP A 231 8.96 -9.56 -8.41
N TRP A 232 9.60 -9.54 -9.57
CA TRP A 232 9.16 -10.22 -10.77
C TRP A 232 9.22 -11.73 -10.51
N PRO A 233 8.26 -12.55 -10.97
CA PRO A 233 8.38 -13.99 -10.77
C PRO A 233 9.68 -14.43 -11.44
N LEU A 234 10.63 -14.95 -10.63
CA LEU A 234 12.04 -15.23 -10.93
C LEU A 234 12.34 -16.00 -12.23
N THR A 235 11.29 -16.41 -12.93
CA THR A 235 11.23 -17.47 -13.92
C THR A 235 10.21 -17.22 -15.04
N SER A 236 9.44 -16.11 -15.07
CA SER A 236 8.58 -15.77 -16.21
C SER A 236 8.35 -14.27 -16.37
N ASP A 237 8.05 -13.84 -17.59
CA ASP A 237 7.30 -12.61 -17.82
C ASP A 237 5.79 -12.89 -17.78
N TYR A 238 5.06 -12.01 -17.12
CA TYR A 238 3.65 -11.83 -17.40
C TYR A 238 3.57 -10.78 -18.49
N TRP A 239 3.02 -11.11 -19.66
CA TRP A 239 2.77 -10.20 -20.80
C TRP A 239 4.01 -9.54 -21.44
N HIS A 240 4.17 -9.73 -22.75
CA HIS A 240 5.21 -9.07 -23.54
C HIS A 240 5.23 -7.55 -23.32
N ASN A 241 6.39 -6.95 -23.02
CA ASN A 241 6.86 -5.65 -23.56
C ASN A 241 8.18 -5.14 -22.91
N GLY A 242 9.00 -4.44 -23.70
CA GLY A 242 10.12 -3.58 -23.25
C GLY A 242 11.53 -4.10 -23.51
N VAL A 243 12.40 -3.24 -24.09
CA VAL A 243 13.82 -3.34 -24.54
C VAL A 243 14.46 -4.73 -24.54
N PHE A 244 14.43 -5.49 -23.44
CA PHE A 244 14.77 -6.91 -23.43
C PHE A 244 13.59 -7.81 -23.81
N ASP A 245 13.29 -7.91 -25.11
CA ASP A 245 12.38 -8.94 -25.63
C ASP A 245 12.82 -10.34 -25.14
N GLY A 246 12.08 -10.88 -24.18
CA GLY A 246 12.22 -12.20 -23.58
C GLY A 246 12.89 -12.22 -22.20
N ASN A 247 12.37 -13.05 -21.29
CA ASN A 247 12.92 -13.32 -19.95
C ASN A 247 14.01 -14.42 -20.01
N PRO A 248 15.21 -14.26 -19.42
CA PRO A 248 16.27 -15.26 -19.54
C PRO A 248 15.86 -16.56 -18.89
N ASN A 249 16.27 -17.64 -19.53
CA ASN A 249 16.37 -18.92 -18.86
C ASN A 249 17.60 -18.83 -17.93
N PRO A 250 17.43 -18.65 -16.61
CA PRO A 250 18.57 -18.44 -15.70
C PRO A 250 19.39 -19.71 -15.53
N VAL A 251 18.92 -20.84 -16.06
CA VAL A 251 19.58 -22.14 -16.01
C VAL A 251 19.73 -22.69 -17.42
N ARG A 252 20.84 -23.35 -17.71
CA ARG A 252 21.00 -24.15 -18.92
C ARG A 252 21.71 -25.45 -18.60
N GLU A 253 21.27 -26.58 -19.14
CA GLU A 253 22.10 -27.79 -19.03
C GLU A 253 23.30 -27.69 -19.96
N MET A 254 24.43 -28.09 -19.40
CA MET A 254 25.66 -28.31 -20.13
C MET A 254 25.38 -29.16 -21.37
N GLU A 255 24.69 -30.29 -21.23
CA GLU A 255 24.47 -31.30 -22.28
C GLU A 255 23.38 -30.94 -23.31
N THR A 256 22.85 -29.73 -23.32
CA THR A 256 21.85 -29.36 -24.34
C THR A 256 22.52 -28.92 -25.65
N ARG A 257 22.04 -29.46 -26.76
CA ARG A 257 22.54 -29.19 -28.12
C ARG A 257 21.43 -28.69 -29.04
N ARG A 258 21.80 -27.87 -30.02
CA ARG A 258 20.92 -27.45 -31.11
C ARG A 258 20.75 -28.59 -32.11
N VAL A 259 19.52 -28.93 -32.47
CA VAL A 259 19.21 -29.87 -33.53
C VAL A 259 19.32 -29.18 -34.89
N THR A 260 19.93 -29.88 -35.85
CA THR A 260 20.13 -29.43 -37.23
C THR A 260 19.47 -30.34 -38.25
N SER A 261 19.12 -31.57 -37.88
CA SER A 261 18.22 -32.44 -38.64
C SER A 261 17.66 -33.58 -37.79
N VAL A 262 16.47 -34.06 -38.15
CA VAL A 262 15.84 -35.24 -37.56
C VAL A 262 15.48 -36.21 -38.71
N MET A 263 16.01 -37.44 -38.66
CA MET A 263 15.83 -38.43 -39.73
C MET A 263 15.39 -39.78 -39.15
N SER A 264 14.22 -40.26 -39.53
CA SER A 264 13.78 -41.62 -39.18
C SER A 264 14.60 -42.68 -39.94
N VAL A 265 15.10 -43.67 -39.23
CA VAL A 265 15.85 -44.82 -39.77
C VAL A 265 15.24 -46.14 -39.29
N PRO A 266 15.51 -47.29 -39.94
CA PRO A 266 15.02 -48.57 -39.44
C PRO A 266 15.47 -48.83 -37.99
N GLY A 267 14.52 -48.87 -37.05
CA GLY A 267 14.77 -49.15 -35.64
C GLY A 267 15.11 -47.93 -34.77
N GLY A 268 15.04 -46.70 -35.29
CA GLY A 268 15.31 -45.49 -34.49
C GLY A 268 15.18 -44.18 -35.25
N THR A 269 15.67 -43.10 -34.65
CA THR A 269 15.74 -41.76 -35.24
C THR A 269 17.17 -41.23 -35.11
N VAL A 270 17.79 -40.78 -36.20
CA VAL A 270 19.10 -40.10 -36.16
C VAL A 270 18.86 -38.61 -36.08
N VAL A 271 19.44 -37.97 -35.06
CA VAL A 271 19.37 -36.53 -34.84
C VAL A 271 20.77 -35.95 -35.01
N ALA A 272 20.96 -35.01 -35.94
CA ALA A 272 22.20 -34.27 -36.08
C ALA A 272 22.17 -33.03 -35.19
N VAL A 273 23.25 -32.76 -34.47
CA VAL A 273 23.30 -31.70 -33.46
C VAL A 273 24.58 -30.86 -33.53
N THR A 274 24.53 -29.65 -32.99
CA THR A 274 25.65 -28.72 -32.84
C THR A 274 25.59 -28.02 -31.48
N ASP A 275 26.68 -27.35 -31.08
CA ASP A 275 26.67 -26.45 -29.93
C ASP A 275 25.60 -25.36 -30.08
N LEU A 276 25.07 -24.94 -28.93
CA LEU A 276 24.27 -23.72 -28.83
C LEU A 276 25.19 -22.50 -29.00
N PRO A 277 24.86 -21.55 -29.89
CA PRO A 277 25.64 -20.32 -30.04
C PRO A 277 25.77 -19.50 -28.74
N GLU A 278 24.80 -19.62 -27.83
CA GLU A 278 24.70 -18.92 -26.54
C GLU A 278 25.49 -19.63 -25.44
N GLY A 279 25.94 -20.87 -25.64
CA GLY A 279 26.64 -21.67 -24.63
C GLY A 279 27.74 -20.90 -23.87
N PRO A 280 28.65 -20.17 -24.56
CA PRO A 280 29.68 -19.40 -23.88
C PRO A 280 29.18 -18.35 -22.88
N LEU A 281 27.95 -17.84 -23.02
CA LEU A 281 27.34 -16.90 -22.09
C LEU A 281 26.93 -17.57 -20.77
N TYR A 282 26.60 -18.86 -20.83
CA TYR A 282 26.46 -19.74 -19.67
C TYR A 282 27.81 -20.33 -19.23
N GLY A 283 28.95 -19.87 -19.75
CA GLY A 283 30.26 -20.48 -19.45
C GLY A 283 30.44 -21.90 -20.00
N ILE A 284 29.56 -22.35 -20.88
CA ILE A 284 29.63 -23.66 -21.55
C ILE A 284 30.70 -23.60 -22.67
N PRO A 285 31.77 -24.43 -22.62
CA PRO A 285 32.78 -24.44 -23.66
C PRO A 285 32.24 -24.97 -25.00
N PRO A 286 32.58 -24.37 -26.15
CA PRO A 286 32.22 -24.91 -27.46
C PRO A 286 33.10 -26.11 -27.84
N GLY A 287 32.63 -26.90 -28.81
CA GLY A 287 33.35 -28.02 -29.42
C GLY A 287 33.44 -29.27 -28.54
N ARG A 288 32.56 -29.40 -27.55
CA ARG A 288 32.55 -30.61 -26.70
C ARG A 288 32.13 -31.84 -27.50
N PRO A 289 32.77 -33.00 -27.32
CA PRO A 289 32.32 -34.24 -27.95
C PRO A 289 30.91 -34.61 -27.45
N LEU A 290 30.07 -35.13 -28.34
CA LEU A 290 28.73 -35.61 -28.00
C LEU A 290 28.78 -36.79 -27.04
N SER A 291 29.81 -37.63 -27.13
CA SER A 291 30.02 -38.76 -26.22
C SER A 291 30.37 -38.37 -24.79
N ALA A 292 30.72 -37.11 -24.53
CA ALA A 292 30.83 -36.59 -23.16
C ALA A 292 29.46 -36.19 -22.58
N ASP A 293 28.51 -35.80 -23.44
CA ASP A 293 27.20 -35.30 -23.02
C ASP A 293 26.16 -36.43 -22.98
N PHE A 294 26.15 -37.31 -23.99
CA PHE A 294 25.15 -38.36 -24.18
C PHE A 294 25.78 -39.75 -24.20
N HIS A 295 25.10 -40.72 -23.57
CA HIS A 295 25.49 -42.12 -23.53
C HIS A 295 24.31 -43.03 -23.90
N ALA A 296 24.60 -44.23 -24.41
CA ALA A 296 23.56 -45.20 -24.70
C ALA A 296 22.78 -45.58 -23.42
N GLY A 297 21.46 -45.51 -23.49
CA GLY A 297 20.54 -45.69 -22.36
C GLY A 297 20.07 -44.39 -21.71
N ASP A 298 20.73 -43.26 -21.96
CA ASP A 298 20.25 -41.96 -21.51
C ASP A 298 18.88 -41.67 -22.14
N VAL A 299 17.99 -41.02 -21.38
CA VAL A 299 16.74 -40.46 -21.89
C VAL A 299 17.00 -39.01 -22.25
N VAL A 300 16.59 -38.63 -23.45
CA VAL A 300 16.73 -37.28 -23.98
C VAL A 300 15.38 -36.79 -24.48
N THR A 301 15.23 -35.48 -24.54
CA THR A 301 14.12 -34.82 -25.20
C THR A 301 14.58 -34.24 -26.53
N VAL A 302 13.78 -34.47 -27.57
CA VAL A 302 13.79 -33.65 -28.79
C VAL A 302 12.58 -32.74 -28.74
N ALA A 303 12.80 -31.43 -28.82
CA ALA A 303 11.71 -30.46 -28.79
C ALA A 303 11.96 -29.32 -29.77
N ASP A 304 10.89 -28.81 -30.36
CA ASP A 304 10.82 -27.53 -31.06
C ASP A 304 9.75 -26.65 -30.38
N ARG A 305 9.36 -25.51 -30.99
CA ARG A 305 8.37 -24.60 -30.41
C ARG A 305 6.94 -25.16 -30.33
N GLU A 306 6.65 -26.25 -31.01
CA GLU A 306 5.31 -26.86 -31.12
C GLU A 306 5.27 -28.29 -30.56
N LYS A 307 6.41 -28.99 -30.52
CA LYS A 307 6.49 -30.41 -30.20
C LYS A 307 7.57 -30.67 -29.16
N PHE A 308 7.30 -31.65 -28.32
CA PHE A 308 8.24 -32.18 -27.35
C PHE A 308 8.08 -33.69 -27.31
N GLU A 309 9.18 -34.43 -27.41
CA GLU A 309 9.15 -35.89 -27.29
C GLU A 309 10.39 -36.44 -26.59
N ALA A 310 10.18 -37.35 -25.64
CA ALA A 310 11.24 -38.08 -24.94
C ALA A 310 11.62 -39.37 -25.69
N ALA A 311 12.91 -39.68 -25.75
CA ALA A 311 13.46 -40.87 -26.41
C ALA A 311 14.71 -41.38 -25.71
N GLN A 312 15.04 -42.66 -25.89
CA GLN A 312 16.29 -43.25 -25.39
C GLN A 312 17.42 -43.11 -26.40
N VAL A 313 18.60 -42.73 -25.95
CA VAL A 313 19.83 -42.73 -26.75
C VAL A 313 20.25 -44.17 -26.99
N LEU A 314 20.40 -44.55 -28.27
CA LEU A 314 20.87 -45.86 -28.71
C LEU A 314 22.37 -45.86 -29.05
N ALA A 315 22.86 -44.77 -29.66
CA ALA A 315 24.26 -44.61 -30.04
C ALA A 315 24.62 -43.13 -30.24
N VAL A 316 25.91 -42.80 -30.12
CA VAL A 316 26.46 -41.45 -30.33
C VAL A 316 27.65 -41.53 -31.29
N ASP A 317 27.71 -40.61 -32.26
CA ASP A 317 28.80 -40.50 -33.23
C ASP A 317 29.37 -39.07 -33.22
N ASP A 318 30.52 -38.90 -32.55
CA ASP A 318 31.23 -37.61 -32.45
C ASP A 318 31.71 -37.09 -33.81
N ALA A 319 32.11 -37.98 -34.72
CA ALA A 319 32.68 -37.59 -36.00
C ALA A 319 31.59 -37.11 -36.97
N ALA A 320 30.40 -37.72 -36.88
CA ALA A 320 29.24 -37.32 -37.66
C ALA A 320 28.44 -36.18 -37.00
N GLY A 321 28.64 -35.92 -35.70
CA GLY A 321 27.82 -34.98 -34.94
C GLY A 321 26.37 -35.46 -34.79
N THR A 322 26.17 -36.77 -34.63
CA THR A 322 24.82 -37.36 -34.56
C THR A 322 24.58 -38.19 -33.32
N VAL A 323 23.33 -38.20 -32.86
CA VAL A 323 22.81 -39.07 -31.80
C VAL A 323 21.69 -39.92 -32.38
N THR A 324 21.78 -41.23 -32.23
CA THR A 324 20.73 -42.17 -32.63
C THR A 324 19.83 -42.43 -31.44
N LEU A 325 18.53 -42.20 -31.60
CA LEU A 325 17.49 -42.32 -30.59
C LEU A 325 16.56 -43.50 -30.89
N SER A 326 15.80 -43.95 -29.88
CA SER A 326 14.62 -44.77 -30.09
C SER A 326 13.64 -44.08 -31.05
N PRO A 327 12.77 -44.83 -31.75
CA PRO A 327 11.82 -44.22 -32.68
C PRO A 327 11.00 -43.12 -32.00
N LEU A 328 10.98 -41.95 -32.63
CA LEU A 328 10.04 -40.88 -32.27
C LEU A 328 8.67 -41.21 -32.86
N SER A 329 7.62 -40.71 -32.23
CA SER A 329 6.25 -40.74 -32.69
C SER A 329 6.15 -40.16 -34.10
N THR A 330 5.24 -40.68 -34.93
CA THR A 330 5.07 -40.15 -36.28
C THR A 330 4.36 -38.80 -36.16
N PRO A 331 5.03 -37.67 -36.44
CA PRO A 331 4.46 -36.38 -36.10
C PRO A 331 3.43 -35.94 -37.15
N ASP A 332 2.39 -35.22 -36.72
CA ASP A 332 1.36 -34.65 -37.62
C ASP A 332 1.91 -33.54 -38.53
N SER A 333 3.10 -33.00 -38.22
CA SER A 333 3.84 -32.02 -39.03
C SER A 333 5.37 -32.21 -38.88
N ALA A 334 6.18 -31.70 -39.82
CA ALA A 334 7.65 -31.80 -39.75
C ALA A 334 8.25 -31.01 -38.57
N TRP A 335 9.37 -31.46 -38.01
CA TRP A 335 10.12 -30.74 -36.97
C TRP A 335 10.59 -29.37 -37.48
N ILE A 336 10.44 -28.35 -36.64
CA ILE A 336 10.82 -26.95 -36.95
C ILE A 336 12.28 -26.74 -36.56
N ILE A 337 13.18 -26.93 -37.51
CA ILE A 337 14.65 -26.94 -37.30
C ILE A 337 15.31 -25.57 -37.54
N ASP A 338 14.59 -24.63 -38.14
CA ASP A 338 15.10 -23.28 -38.37
C ASP A 338 15.53 -22.63 -37.05
N TYR A 339 16.63 -21.87 -37.09
CA TYR A 339 17.10 -21.10 -35.95
C TYR A 339 17.37 -19.67 -36.43
N PRO A 340 16.47 -18.72 -36.18
CA PRO A 340 16.63 -17.37 -36.68
C PRO A 340 17.75 -16.59 -35.98
N GLY A 341 18.27 -17.09 -34.85
CA GLY A 341 19.32 -16.42 -34.07
C GLY A 341 18.84 -15.07 -33.57
N SER A 342 17.90 -15.06 -32.64
CA SER A 342 17.36 -13.82 -32.08
C SER A 342 18.10 -13.45 -30.81
N ARG A 343 19.23 -12.77 -30.95
CA ARG A 343 19.68 -11.91 -29.84
C ARG A 343 18.78 -10.68 -29.81
N PRO A 344 18.38 -10.19 -28.62
CA PRO A 344 17.85 -8.85 -28.51
C PRO A 344 18.88 -7.89 -29.15
N PRO A 345 18.51 -7.06 -30.14
CA PRO A 345 19.44 -6.16 -30.84
C PRO A 345 20.22 -5.23 -29.90
N ASP A 346 19.64 -5.00 -28.73
CA ASP A 346 20.00 -4.09 -27.65
C ASP A 346 20.83 -4.76 -26.53
N LEU A 347 20.80 -6.10 -26.38
CA LEU A 347 21.67 -6.86 -25.46
C LEU A 347 22.35 -8.07 -26.13
N PRO A 348 23.41 -7.85 -26.92
CA PRO A 348 24.14 -8.94 -27.58
C PRO A 348 24.88 -9.88 -26.59
N GLU A 349 24.97 -9.47 -25.33
CA GLU A 349 25.68 -10.15 -24.23
C GLU A 349 24.79 -11.13 -23.44
N THR A 350 23.49 -11.18 -23.72
CA THR A 350 22.55 -12.04 -22.98
C THR A 350 22.23 -13.31 -23.78
N PRO A 351 22.13 -14.48 -23.13
CA PRO A 351 21.59 -15.66 -23.77
C PRO A 351 20.19 -15.43 -24.37
N ASP A 352 19.89 -16.17 -25.44
CA ASP A 352 18.53 -16.30 -25.97
C ASP A 352 17.70 -17.19 -25.04
N ASN A 353 16.40 -16.95 -25.04
CA ASN A 353 15.46 -17.45 -24.05
C ASN A 353 14.61 -18.61 -24.59
N PHE A 354 15.00 -19.16 -25.74
CA PHE A 354 14.29 -20.24 -26.45
C PHE A 354 12.86 -19.88 -26.87
N THR A 355 12.58 -18.59 -27.05
CA THR A 355 11.23 -18.03 -27.27
C THR A 355 10.82 -18.02 -28.74
N LYS A 356 11.80 -18.26 -29.64
CA LYS A 356 11.65 -18.39 -31.09
C LYS A 356 12.12 -19.78 -31.52
N PRO A 357 11.66 -20.33 -32.67
CA PRO A 357 11.79 -21.75 -32.97
C PRO A 357 13.25 -22.18 -32.92
N LEU A 358 13.61 -23.00 -31.94
CA LEU A 358 14.86 -23.73 -31.92
C LEU A 358 14.50 -25.17 -31.62
N CYS A 359 14.79 -26.07 -32.55
CA CYS A 359 14.77 -27.49 -32.23
C CYS A 359 16.03 -27.84 -31.43
N TYR A 360 15.88 -28.47 -30.28
CA TYR A 360 16.99 -28.85 -29.40
C TYR A 360 16.93 -30.33 -29.00
N LEU A 361 18.10 -30.86 -28.67
CA LEU A 361 18.31 -32.18 -28.09
C LEU A 361 18.87 -31.97 -26.68
N ARG A 362 18.18 -32.52 -25.69
CA ARG A 362 18.44 -32.22 -24.29
C ARG A 362 18.45 -33.49 -23.46
N LYS A 363 19.34 -33.55 -22.48
CA LYS A 363 19.43 -34.69 -21.57
C LYS A 363 18.35 -34.61 -20.48
N LEU A 364 17.55 -35.67 -20.34
CA LEU A 364 16.45 -35.75 -19.38
C LEU A 364 16.77 -36.73 -18.23
N TYR A 365 17.25 -37.95 -18.55
CA TYR A 365 17.62 -38.91 -17.51
C TYR A 365 18.94 -39.65 -17.85
N PRO A 366 19.96 -39.60 -16.98
CA PRO A 366 20.03 -38.75 -15.79
C PRO A 366 19.93 -37.27 -16.18
N ALA A 367 19.46 -36.41 -15.26
CA ALA A 367 19.36 -34.98 -15.50
C ALA A 367 20.71 -34.40 -15.96
N GLY A 368 20.66 -33.38 -16.83
CA GLY A 368 21.85 -32.66 -17.26
C GLY A 368 22.49 -31.83 -16.14
N THR A 369 23.70 -31.35 -16.37
CA THR A 369 24.43 -30.50 -15.42
C THR A 369 23.99 -29.05 -15.59
N PRO A 370 23.29 -28.42 -14.62
CA PRO A 370 22.81 -27.06 -14.76
C PRO A 370 23.96 -26.04 -14.71
N VAL A 371 23.83 -24.95 -15.47
CA VAL A 371 24.73 -23.80 -15.45
C VAL A 371 23.91 -22.51 -15.46
N TYR A 372 24.29 -21.55 -14.61
CA TYR A 372 23.43 -20.43 -14.28
C TYR A 372 23.87 -19.10 -14.90
N TYR A 373 22.91 -18.22 -15.20
CA TYR A 373 23.13 -16.85 -15.69
C TYR A 373 22.31 -15.86 -14.86
N TRP A 374 22.99 -15.02 -14.07
CA TRP A 374 22.36 -14.15 -13.06
C TRP A 374 22.25 -12.66 -13.43
N ARG A 375 22.96 -12.20 -14.46
CA ARG A 375 23.18 -10.77 -14.72
C ARG A 375 21.89 -9.94 -14.80
N ARG A 376 20.79 -10.48 -15.31
CA ARG A 376 19.53 -9.72 -15.39
C ARG A 376 18.86 -9.52 -14.03
N ILE A 377 18.86 -10.56 -13.20
CA ILE A 377 18.38 -10.46 -11.82
C ILE A 377 19.24 -9.43 -11.07
N ASP A 378 20.57 -9.47 -11.28
CA ASP A 378 21.50 -8.49 -10.72
C ASP A 378 21.16 -7.06 -11.13
N ASP A 379 20.96 -6.80 -12.42
CA ASP A 379 20.74 -5.45 -12.96
C ASP A 379 19.46 -4.81 -12.37
N GLU A 380 18.38 -5.59 -12.17
CA GLU A 380 17.12 -5.09 -11.59
C GLU A 380 17.18 -4.96 -10.06
N TRP A 381 17.68 -5.98 -9.36
CA TRP A 381 17.66 -5.99 -7.91
C TRP A 381 18.70 -5.05 -7.29
N ASP A 382 19.76 -4.72 -8.02
CA ASP A 382 20.69 -3.66 -7.63
C ASP A 382 20.06 -2.27 -7.67
N ILE A 383 19.06 -2.04 -8.52
CA ILE A 383 18.27 -0.81 -8.45
C ILE A 383 17.47 -0.83 -7.15
N VAL A 384 16.64 -1.85 -6.96
CA VAL A 384 15.69 -1.93 -5.84
C VAL A 384 16.39 -1.97 -4.48
N HIS A 385 17.30 -2.92 -4.28
CA HIS A 385 18.01 -3.12 -3.02
C HIS A 385 19.32 -2.32 -2.99
N GLY A 386 20.16 -2.46 -4.02
CA GLY A 386 21.49 -1.83 -4.04
C GLY A 386 21.47 -0.30 -4.01
N THR A 387 20.50 0.32 -4.69
CA THR A 387 20.39 1.79 -4.80
C THR A 387 19.44 2.36 -3.75
N TYR A 388 18.25 1.77 -3.58
CA TYR A 388 17.20 2.31 -2.69
C TYR A 388 17.08 1.62 -1.32
N GLY A 389 17.85 0.57 -1.06
CA GLY A 389 17.88 -0.11 0.23
C GLY A 389 16.52 -0.70 0.64
N ARG A 390 15.74 -1.18 -0.32
CA ARG A 390 14.44 -1.83 -0.09
C ARG A 390 14.61 -3.33 0.17
N ARG A 391 13.68 -3.90 0.92
CA ARG A 391 13.51 -5.35 1.01
C ARG A 391 12.92 -5.87 -0.29
N LEU A 392 13.38 -7.03 -0.70
CA LEU A 392 12.79 -7.78 -1.80
C LEU A 392 11.80 -8.78 -1.22
N GLU A 393 10.66 -8.96 -1.88
CA GLU A 393 9.91 -10.21 -1.77
C GLU A 393 10.37 -11.10 -2.92
N VAL A 394 11.26 -12.04 -2.62
CA VAL A 394 11.79 -13.01 -3.57
C VAL A 394 10.72 -14.04 -3.86
N ASN A 395 10.14 -13.97 -5.05
CA ASN A 395 8.97 -14.76 -5.43
C ASN A 395 9.32 -15.93 -6.38
N PHE A 396 9.18 -17.16 -5.90
CA PHE A 396 9.30 -18.36 -6.72
C PHE A 396 7.93 -18.84 -7.18
N ASN A 397 7.49 -18.39 -8.36
CA ASN A 397 6.18 -18.73 -8.90
C ASN A 397 6.23 -19.77 -10.03
N TYR A 398 7.01 -19.51 -11.09
CA TYR A 398 7.12 -20.45 -12.21
C TYR A 398 8.35 -21.34 -12.10
N ILE A 399 8.29 -22.49 -12.76
CA ILE A 399 9.47 -23.32 -12.96
C ILE A 399 10.18 -22.81 -14.24
N PRO A 400 11.51 -22.57 -14.21
CA PRO A 400 12.25 -22.32 -15.45
C PRO A 400 11.93 -23.42 -16.45
N LEU A 401 11.76 -23.08 -17.74
CA LEU A 401 11.41 -24.08 -18.76
C LEU A 401 12.38 -25.26 -18.77
N ASP A 402 13.65 -25.03 -18.44
CA ASP A 402 14.62 -26.09 -18.29
C ASP A 402 14.31 -26.97 -17.04
N LEU A 403 13.90 -26.45 -15.91
CA LEU A 403 13.62 -27.29 -14.74
C LEU A 403 12.23 -27.96 -14.76
N SER A 404 11.35 -27.56 -15.67
CA SER A 404 9.96 -28.03 -15.73
C SER A 404 9.78 -29.42 -16.34
N ARG A 405 8.82 -30.20 -15.81
CA ARG A 405 8.40 -31.51 -16.35
C ARG A 405 7.89 -31.39 -17.78
N GLU A 406 7.11 -30.36 -18.03
CA GLU A 406 6.49 -30.06 -19.31
C GLU A 406 6.67 -28.57 -19.54
N PRO A 407 7.42 -28.12 -20.56
CA PRO A 407 7.65 -26.69 -20.81
C PRO A 407 6.39 -26.04 -21.43
N VAL A 408 5.29 -26.04 -20.66
CA VAL A 408 4.03 -25.38 -20.97
C VAL A 408 4.12 -23.94 -20.47
N PRO A 409 4.17 -22.93 -21.36
CA PRO A 409 4.18 -21.53 -20.96
C PRO A 409 2.87 -21.15 -20.24
N ALA A 410 2.95 -20.29 -19.23
CA ALA A 410 1.78 -19.74 -18.55
C ALA A 410 0.84 -18.95 -19.49
N HIS A 411 1.38 -18.33 -20.54
CA HIS A 411 0.63 -17.57 -21.55
C HIS A 411 1.27 -17.69 -22.94
N PRO A 412 0.55 -17.38 -24.04
CA PRO A 412 1.14 -17.28 -25.37
C PRO A 412 2.29 -16.26 -25.36
N GLY A 413 3.53 -16.74 -25.49
CA GLY A 413 4.73 -15.92 -25.44
C GLY A 413 5.41 -15.80 -24.07
N GLY A 414 4.86 -16.39 -23.00
CA GLY A 414 5.48 -16.38 -21.67
C GLY A 414 6.70 -17.30 -21.53
N HIS A 415 7.55 -17.03 -20.55
CA HIS A 415 8.87 -17.68 -20.42
C HIS A 415 9.07 -18.59 -19.20
N GLY A 416 8.04 -18.77 -18.37
CA GLY A 416 8.03 -19.72 -17.25
C GLY A 416 6.96 -20.79 -17.41
N SER A 417 7.23 -21.96 -16.81
CA SER A 417 6.31 -23.09 -16.84
C SER A 417 5.42 -23.16 -15.61
N VAL A 418 4.15 -23.44 -15.86
CA VAL A 418 3.13 -23.75 -14.83
C VAL A 418 3.20 -25.20 -14.34
N ALA A 419 4.03 -26.04 -14.97
CA ALA A 419 4.11 -27.45 -14.63
C ALA A 419 5.11 -27.70 -13.49
N PRO A 420 4.91 -28.77 -12.69
CA PRO A 420 5.83 -29.12 -11.61
C PRO A 420 7.27 -29.36 -12.10
N PRO A 421 8.28 -29.30 -11.20
CA PRO A 421 9.65 -29.67 -11.53
C PRO A 421 9.76 -31.08 -12.11
N LYS A 422 10.67 -31.27 -13.08
CA LYS A 422 10.98 -32.60 -13.66
C LYS A 422 11.83 -33.47 -12.72
N ASP A 423 12.61 -32.83 -11.85
CA ASP A 423 13.49 -33.45 -10.86
C ASP A 423 13.56 -32.56 -9.60
N ASP A 424 13.25 -33.16 -8.46
CA ASP A 424 13.13 -32.47 -7.18
C ASP A 424 14.47 -32.01 -6.61
N LEU A 425 15.55 -32.76 -6.85
CA LEU A 425 16.90 -32.42 -6.39
C LEU A 425 17.50 -31.33 -7.25
N GLU A 426 17.24 -31.36 -8.56
CA GLU A 426 17.66 -30.30 -9.48
C GLU A 426 16.95 -28.98 -9.15
N TRP A 427 15.65 -29.03 -8.82
CA TRP A 427 14.90 -27.87 -8.34
C TRP A 427 15.44 -27.33 -7.02
N HIS A 428 15.61 -28.21 -6.01
CA HIS A 428 16.18 -27.83 -4.71
C HIS A 428 17.56 -27.18 -4.88
N GLU A 429 18.41 -27.75 -5.73
CA GLU A 429 19.74 -27.20 -6.03
C GLU A 429 19.67 -25.84 -6.70
N PHE A 430 18.77 -25.63 -7.67
CA PHE A 430 18.57 -24.31 -8.29
C PHE A 430 18.18 -23.25 -7.27
N VAL A 431 17.19 -23.54 -6.42
CA VAL A 431 16.73 -22.62 -5.37
C VAL A 431 17.86 -22.32 -4.39
N ARG A 432 18.66 -23.34 -4.03
CA ARG A 432 19.84 -23.17 -3.17
C ARG A 432 20.90 -22.28 -3.84
N GLN A 433 21.17 -22.46 -5.12
CA GLN A 433 22.17 -21.68 -5.88
C GLN A 433 21.76 -20.23 -6.07
N ILE A 434 20.50 -19.94 -6.39
CA ILE A 434 20.04 -18.55 -6.46
C ILE A 434 20.06 -17.91 -5.07
N THR A 435 19.64 -18.63 -4.02
CA THR A 435 19.70 -18.11 -2.64
C THR A 435 21.14 -17.80 -2.23
N PHE A 436 22.10 -18.65 -2.58
CA PHE A 436 23.52 -18.36 -2.39
C PHE A 436 23.99 -17.14 -3.14
N HIS A 437 23.61 -17.00 -4.41
CA HIS A 437 23.97 -15.85 -5.22
C HIS A 437 23.50 -14.55 -4.55
N LEU A 438 22.27 -14.54 -4.03
CA LEU A 438 21.70 -13.40 -3.31
C LEU A 438 22.38 -13.13 -1.97
N ILE A 439 22.70 -14.17 -1.20
CA ILE A 439 23.47 -14.02 0.05
C ILE A 439 24.88 -13.50 -0.25
N ASP A 440 25.55 -14.00 -1.29
CA ASP A 440 26.90 -13.54 -1.67
C ASP A 440 26.89 -12.10 -2.17
N ARG A 441 25.80 -11.67 -2.81
CA ARG A 441 25.63 -10.32 -3.33
C ARG A 441 25.21 -9.30 -2.26
N TYR A 442 24.23 -9.63 -1.44
CA TYR A 442 23.57 -8.70 -0.50
C TYR A 442 23.90 -8.97 0.97
N GLY A 443 24.61 -10.05 1.27
CA GLY A 443 25.05 -10.39 2.63
C GLY A 443 23.89 -10.69 3.57
N ALA A 444 24.02 -10.25 4.82
CA ALA A 444 23.02 -10.50 5.86
C ALA A 444 21.66 -9.83 5.59
N ALA A 445 21.60 -8.81 4.72
CA ALA A 445 20.34 -8.14 4.37
C ALA A 445 19.35 -9.08 3.67
N ALA A 446 19.83 -10.15 3.01
CA ALA A 446 18.97 -11.16 2.40
C ALA A 446 18.07 -11.88 3.41
N ALA A 447 18.42 -11.89 4.70
CA ALA A 447 17.58 -12.47 5.75
C ALA A 447 16.33 -11.63 6.06
N ASP A 448 16.35 -10.32 5.73
CA ASP A 448 15.22 -9.41 5.92
C ASP A 448 14.25 -9.43 4.72
N PHE A 449 14.59 -10.14 3.63
CA PHE A 449 13.71 -10.33 2.48
C PHE A 449 12.54 -11.27 2.82
N LEU A 450 11.44 -11.13 2.09
CA LEU A 450 10.34 -12.08 2.15
C LEU A 450 10.56 -13.17 1.11
N TRP A 451 10.60 -14.43 1.51
CA TRP A 451 10.77 -15.54 0.58
C TRP A 451 9.39 -16.16 0.31
N SER A 452 8.77 -15.73 -0.80
CA SER A 452 7.40 -16.09 -1.21
C SER A 452 7.42 -17.21 -2.25
N PHE A 453 6.51 -18.18 -2.12
CA PHE A 453 6.43 -19.33 -3.02
C PHE A 453 5.04 -19.46 -3.65
N GLY A 454 4.98 -19.36 -4.97
CA GLY A 454 3.80 -19.46 -5.81
C GLY A 454 3.13 -18.10 -6.12
N ASN A 455 2.25 -18.09 -7.12
CA ASN A 455 1.30 -17.01 -7.43
C ASN A 455 -0.01 -17.62 -7.93
N GLU A 456 -1.13 -17.35 -7.28
CA GLU A 456 -2.49 -17.75 -7.69
C GLU A 456 -2.62 -19.22 -8.15
N ASN A 457 -1.87 -20.12 -7.50
CA ASN A 457 -1.74 -21.54 -7.87
C ASN A 457 -3.05 -22.34 -7.73
N ASN A 458 -4.09 -21.71 -7.16
CA ASN A 458 -5.45 -22.21 -7.17
C ASN A 458 -6.12 -22.13 -8.55
N TYR A 459 -5.54 -21.41 -9.52
CA TYR A 459 -5.98 -21.41 -10.91
C TYR A 459 -5.02 -22.19 -11.81
N GLY A 460 -5.58 -22.99 -12.73
CA GLY A 460 -4.81 -23.80 -13.68
C GLY A 460 -3.91 -22.99 -14.63
N LEU A 461 -4.11 -21.67 -14.67
CA LEU A 461 -3.27 -20.72 -15.40
C LEU A 461 -1.88 -20.53 -14.77
N PHE A 462 -1.74 -20.77 -13.47
CA PHE A 462 -0.49 -20.56 -12.73
C PHE A 462 0.14 -21.85 -12.23
N TRP A 463 -0.67 -22.91 -12.06
CA TRP A 463 -0.19 -24.23 -11.67
C TRP A 463 -0.98 -25.34 -12.34
N SER A 464 -0.31 -26.21 -13.10
CA SER A 464 -0.96 -27.33 -13.81
C SER A 464 -0.89 -28.67 -13.05
N GLY A 465 -0.12 -28.72 -11.96
CA GLY A 465 0.00 -29.89 -11.10
C GLY A 465 -1.17 -30.07 -10.12
N THR A 466 -1.10 -31.14 -9.34
CA THR A 466 -1.98 -31.40 -8.19
C THR A 466 -1.60 -30.52 -6.99
N LYS A 467 -2.49 -30.45 -5.98
CA LYS A 467 -2.20 -29.78 -4.70
C LYS A 467 -0.97 -30.38 -4.00
N ASP A 468 -0.87 -31.71 -3.98
CA ASP A 468 0.26 -32.40 -3.36
C ASP A 468 1.58 -32.13 -4.08
N GLU A 469 1.57 -32.05 -5.41
CA GLU A 469 2.75 -31.62 -6.17
C GLU A 469 3.13 -30.17 -5.84
N PHE A 470 2.17 -29.28 -5.56
CA PHE A 470 2.45 -27.92 -5.12
C PHE A 470 3.01 -27.89 -3.68
N TYR A 471 2.43 -28.65 -2.75
CA TYR A 471 2.94 -28.73 -1.38
C TYR A 471 4.35 -29.31 -1.33
N LYS A 472 4.64 -30.30 -2.18
CA LYS A 472 6.00 -30.78 -2.40
C LYS A 472 6.92 -29.67 -2.91
N TYR A 473 6.49 -28.93 -3.93
CA TYR A 473 7.23 -27.77 -4.43
C TYR A 473 7.53 -26.78 -3.30
N TYR A 474 6.53 -26.42 -2.48
CA TYR A 474 6.68 -25.53 -1.34
C TYR A 474 7.74 -26.04 -0.35
N ASP A 475 7.59 -27.28 0.14
CA ASP A 475 8.48 -27.88 1.13
C ASP A 475 9.93 -27.92 0.68
N LEU A 476 10.16 -28.33 -0.57
CA LEU A 476 11.50 -28.43 -1.13
C LEU A 476 12.13 -27.06 -1.34
N THR A 477 11.34 -26.07 -1.75
CA THR A 477 11.81 -24.69 -1.94
C THR A 477 12.16 -24.04 -0.61
N VAL A 478 11.27 -24.15 0.40
CA VAL A 478 11.54 -23.69 1.78
C VAL A 478 12.81 -24.34 2.33
N ASN A 479 12.94 -25.66 2.19
CA ASN A 479 14.12 -26.37 2.65
C ASN A 479 15.40 -25.88 1.97
N ALA A 480 15.37 -25.63 0.66
CA ALA A 480 16.52 -25.13 -0.10
C ALA A 480 16.96 -23.73 0.35
N VAL A 481 16.02 -22.80 0.51
CA VAL A 481 16.31 -21.44 0.99
C VAL A 481 16.95 -21.49 2.37
N LEU A 482 16.32 -22.16 3.33
CA LEU A 482 16.82 -22.22 4.70
C LEU A 482 18.19 -22.91 4.78
N THR A 483 18.39 -23.99 4.01
CA THR A 483 19.69 -24.70 3.94
C THR A 483 20.78 -23.77 3.40
N ALA A 484 20.49 -22.95 2.39
CA ALA A 484 21.46 -22.02 1.83
C ALA A 484 21.93 -20.97 2.86
N PHE A 485 21.02 -20.45 3.70
CA PHE A 485 21.41 -19.55 4.79
C PHE A 485 22.32 -20.25 5.81
N GLU A 486 21.97 -21.47 6.23
CA GLU A 486 22.76 -22.25 7.19
C GLU A 486 24.16 -22.60 6.64
N GLU A 487 24.26 -23.01 5.38
CA GLU A 487 25.53 -23.33 4.71
C GLU A 487 26.43 -22.09 4.54
N ARG A 488 25.85 -20.89 4.48
CA ARG A 488 26.58 -19.61 4.51
C ARG A 488 26.85 -19.09 5.92
N GLY A 489 26.49 -19.85 6.96
CA GLY A 489 26.72 -19.50 8.36
C GLY A 489 25.82 -18.37 8.87
N LEU A 490 24.68 -18.15 8.21
CA LEU A 490 23.66 -17.19 8.62
C LEU A 490 22.56 -17.88 9.43
N ASP A 491 21.88 -17.10 10.26
CA ASP A 491 20.82 -17.56 11.15
C ASP A 491 19.49 -17.73 10.38
N ALA A 492 19.23 -18.95 9.90
CA ALA A 492 18.01 -19.28 9.16
C ALA A 492 16.71 -19.17 9.99
N SER A 493 16.80 -19.02 11.33
CA SER A 493 15.61 -18.77 12.17
C SER A 493 15.04 -17.36 11.99
N LYS A 494 15.81 -16.45 11.39
CA LYS A 494 15.38 -15.07 11.08
C LYS A 494 14.77 -14.91 9.69
N VAL A 495 14.92 -15.93 8.84
CA VAL A 495 14.46 -15.89 7.44
C VAL A 495 12.96 -16.10 7.41
N ARG A 496 12.22 -15.13 6.88
CA ARG A 496 10.77 -15.21 6.70
C ARG A 496 10.44 -15.98 5.41
N VAL A 497 9.83 -17.15 5.55
CA VAL A 497 9.38 -18.02 4.44
C VAL A 497 7.87 -18.14 4.41
N GLY A 498 7.25 -18.16 3.23
CA GLY A 498 5.79 -18.09 3.15
C GLY A 498 5.26 -17.96 1.73
N GLY A 499 4.14 -17.28 1.58
CA GLY A 499 3.54 -16.96 0.28
C GLY A 499 2.26 -17.74 0.05
N LEU A 500 2.23 -18.52 -1.04
CA LEU A 500 1.07 -19.20 -1.63
C LEU A 500 0.23 -18.34 -2.57
N GLU A 501 0.12 -17.05 -2.27
CA GLU A 501 -0.45 -16.01 -3.13
C GLU A 501 -1.79 -16.40 -3.75
N ALA A 502 -2.70 -16.94 -2.93
CA ALA A 502 -3.96 -17.47 -3.43
C ALA A 502 -4.81 -16.33 -4.04
N GLY A 503 -5.33 -16.54 -5.26
CA GLY A 503 -6.09 -15.53 -5.97
C GLY A 503 -7.56 -15.51 -5.58
N GLY A 504 -8.03 -14.42 -4.96
CA GLY A 504 -9.43 -14.14 -4.62
C GLY A 504 -10.14 -15.19 -3.75
N LEU A 505 -11.47 -15.06 -3.63
CA LEU A 505 -12.35 -15.89 -2.79
C LEU A 505 -12.27 -17.40 -3.06
N GLY A 506 -11.98 -17.81 -4.31
CA GLY A 506 -11.76 -19.21 -4.68
C GLY A 506 -10.50 -19.81 -4.05
N GLY A 507 -9.53 -18.95 -3.70
CA GLY A 507 -8.28 -19.30 -3.04
C GLY A 507 -8.44 -19.69 -1.58
N VAL A 508 -9.43 -19.17 -0.85
CA VAL A 508 -9.55 -19.37 0.61
C VAL A 508 -9.70 -20.85 0.98
N GLY A 509 -10.45 -21.64 0.18
CA GLY A 509 -10.57 -23.09 0.40
C GLY A 509 -9.27 -23.84 0.08
N TRP A 510 -8.51 -23.38 -0.91
CA TRP A 510 -7.22 -23.95 -1.28
C TRP A 510 -6.14 -23.61 -0.23
N LEU A 511 -6.16 -22.39 0.29
CA LEU A 511 -5.28 -21.92 1.36
C LEU A 511 -5.56 -22.62 2.69
N ARG A 512 -6.84 -22.86 3.01
CA ARG A 512 -7.22 -23.66 4.18
C ARG A 512 -6.62 -25.07 4.13
N ASP A 513 -6.59 -25.71 2.96
CA ASP A 513 -5.93 -27.00 2.78
C ASP A 513 -4.42 -26.90 3.01
N ALA A 514 -3.78 -25.83 2.52
CA ALA A 514 -2.36 -25.60 2.75
C ALA A 514 -2.04 -25.43 4.25
N LEU A 515 -2.90 -24.74 5.01
CA LEU A 515 -2.74 -24.58 6.46
C LEU A 515 -2.78 -25.94 7.20
N TYR A 516 -3.54 -26.92 6.73
CA TYR A 516 -3.50 -28.28 7.29
C TYR A 516 -2.19 -28.99 6.96
N HIS A 517 -1.69 -28.89 5.73
CA HIS A 517 -0.39 -29.44 5.36
C HIS A 517 0.75 -28.83 6.20
N MET A 518 0.70 -27.52 6.44
CA MET A 518 1.72 -26.78 7.18
C MET A 518 1.66 -26.97 8.70
N SER A 519 0.51 -27.38 9.25
CA SER A 519 0.38 -27.59 10.69
C SER A 519 1.12 -28.86 11.12
N PRO A 520 1.93 -28.79 12.20
CA PRO A 520 2.56 -29.97 12.78
C PRO A 520 1.59 -30.85 13.59
N GLU A 521 0.47 -30.30 14.06
CA GLU A 521 -0.42 -30.97 15.03
C GLU A 521 -1.82 -31.29 14.49
N ALA A 522 -2.30 -30.56 13.48
CA ALA A 522 -3.65 -30.72 12.97
C ALA A 522 -3.74 -31.78 11.87
N ASP A 523 -4.75 -32.64 11.98
CA ASP A 523 -5.18 -33.53 10.89
C ASP A 523 -6.36 -32.89 10.16
N LYS A 524 -6.36 -32.93 8.83
CA LYS A 524 -7.46 -32.50 8.00
C LYS A 524 -8.66 -33.43 8.21
N PRO A 525 -9.85 -32.91 8.54
CA PRO A 525 -11.01 -33.75 8.81
C PRO A 525 -11.52 -34.56 7.60
N GLU A 526 -11.44 -33.98 6.39
CA GLU A 526 -11.99 -34.56 5.15
C GLU A 526 -11.15 -34.15 3.92
N GLY A 527 -11.02 -35.05 2.94
CA GLY A 527 -10.29 -34.85 1.69
C GLY A 527 -8.86 -35.40 1.71
N ASP A 528 -8.30 -35.63 0.52
CA ASP A 528 -6.97 -36.23 0.34
C ASP A 528 -5.96 -35.12 0.00
N ILE A 529 -5.21 -34.67 1.01
CA ILE A 529 -3.96 -33.93 0.83
C ILE A 529 -2.85 -34.67 1.59
N ALA A 530 -1.62 -34.55 1.11
CA ALA A 530 -0.47 -34.99 1.86
C ALA A 530 -0.27 -34.05 3.06
N GLU A 531 -0.30 -34.58 4.29
CA GLU A 531 0.04 -33.84 5.51
C GLU A 531 1.49 -34.07 5.96
N GLN A 532 2.18 -34.99 5.28
CA GLN A 532 3.59 -35.24 5.51
C GLN A 532 4.41 -34.21 4.73
N ASN A 533 5.39 -33.59 5.38
CA ASN A 533 6.36 -32.76 4.72
C ASN A 533 7.23 -33.61 3.77
N PHE A 534 7.32 -33.22 2.51
CA PHE A 534 7.95 -34.02 1.47
C PHE A 534 9.47 -34.13 1.63
N ALA A 535 10.14 -33.13 2.24
CA ALA A 535 11.56 -33.22 2.57
C ALA A 535 11.81 -34.19 3.74
N CYS A 536 10.85 -34.37 4.64
CA CYS A 536 10.91 -35.41 5.68
C CYS A 536 10.66 -36.81 5.10
N ALA A 537 9.75 -36.92 4.12
CA ALA A 537 9.31 -38.18 3.55
C ALA A 537 10.33 -38.83 2.61
N ASP A 538 11.11 -38.03 1.89
CA ASP A 538 12.03 -38.50 0.86
C ASP A 538 13.46 -38.71 1.41
N PRO A 539 13.99 -39.96 1.39
CA PRO A 539 15.35 -40.27 1.84
C PRO A 539 16.45 -39.53 1.08
N LEU A 540 16.18 -38.99 -0.12
CA LEU A 540 17.14 -38.16 -0.85
C LEU A 540 17.55 -36.89 -0.09
N PHE A 541 16.71 -36.44 0.85
CA PHE A 541 16.95 -35.27 1.69
C PHE A 541 17.54 -35.61 3.07
N ASP A 542 17.85 -36.88 3.35
CA ASP A 542 18.53 -37.25 4.60
C ASP A 542 19.91 -36.58 4.70
N GLY A 543 20.12 -35.81 5.76
CA GLY A 543 21.33 -35.00 5.95
C GLY A 543 21.41 -33.74 5.09
N ARG A 544 20.32 -33.37 4.39
CA ARG A 544 20.18 -32.15 3.57
C ARG A 544 18.99 -31.27 3.99
N ARG A 545 18.41 -31.54 5.16
CA ARG A 545 17.32 -30.77 5.73
C ARG A 545 17.88 -29.60 6.53
N ALA A 546 17.33 -28.41 6.34
CA ALA A 546 17.58 -27.27 7.21
C ALA A 546 17.10 -27.57 8.63
N ALA A 547 17.68 -26.90 9.64
CA ALA A 547 17.39 -27.16 11.05
C ALA A 547 15.88 -27.03 11.36
N ARG A 548 15.20 -25.98 10.87
CA ARG A 548 13.74 -25.79 11.08
C ARG A 548 12.91 -26.95 10.53
N VAL A 549 13.28 -27.48 9.35
CA VAL A 549 12.60 -28.62 8.72
C VAL A 549 12.91 -29.90 9.50
N GLN A 550 14.17 -30.13 9.84
CA GLN A 550 14.62 -31.30 10.61
C GLN A 550 13.95 -31.37 11.99
N GLU A 551 13.81 -30.23 12.69
CA GLU A 551 13.11 -30.14 13.97
C GLU A 551 11.65 -30.57 13.85
N LEU A 552 10.93 -30.12 12.81
CA LEU A 552 9.57 -30.55 12.53
C LEU A 552 9.50 -32.06 12.23
N CYS A 553 10.42 -32.56 11.40
CA CYS A 553 10.49 -33.99 11.09
C CYS A 553 10.64 -34.84 12.36
N ASP A 554 11.55 -34.44 13.26
CA ASP A 554 11.90 -35.18 14.47
C ASP A 554 10.82 -35.07 15.55
N ALA A 555 10.23 -33.89 15.73
CA ALA A 555 9.26 -33.64 16.81
C ALA A 555 7.84 -34.09 16.45
N HIS A 556 7.44 -34.02 15.18
CA HIS A 556 6.05 -34.22 14.75
C HIS A 556 5.90 -35.35 13.72
N GLY A 557 6.84 -36.30 13.70
CA GLY A 557 6.74 -37.51 12.88
C GLY A 557 6.71 -37.22 11.37
N GLY A 558 7.39 -36.17 10.93
CA GLY A 558 7.42 -35.76 9.53
C GLY A 558 6.29 -34.83 9.10
N LYS A 559 5.47 -34.31 10.03
CA LYS A 559 4.40 -33.34 9.75
C LYS A 559 4.85 -31.89 9.92
N GLY A 560 4.14 -31.00 9.24
CA GLY A 560 4.31 -29.55 9.33
C GLY A 560 5.43 -29.02 8.44
N SER A 561 5.30 -27.75 8.06
CA SER A 561 6.25 -27.06 7.19
C SER A 561 6.54 -25.67 7.74
N PRO A 562 7.79 -25.17 7.69
CA PRO A 562 8.09 -23.82 8.14
C PRO A 562 7.29 -22.79 7.34
N VAL A 563 6.52 -21.96 8.03
CA VAL A 563 5.72 -20.89 7.43
C VAL A 563 5.62 -19.72 8.42
N ASP A 564 6.02 -18.54 7.97
CA ASP A 564 6.02 -17.29 8.75
C ASP A 564 4.90 -16.34 8.30
N PHE A 565 4.47 -16.47 7.04
CA PHE A 565 3.35 -15.74 6.47
C PHE A 565 2.65 -16.56 5.37
N VAL A 566 1.36 -16.31 5.19
CA VAL A 566 0.61 -16.70 3.98
C VAL A 566 0.14 -15.45 3.26
N SER A 567 -0.07 -15.52 1.96
CA SER A 567 -0.50 -14.36 1.16
C SER A 567 -1.70 -14.65 0.25
N ILE A 568 -2.50 -13.62 0.03
CA ILE A 568 -3.68 -13.63 -0.86
C ILE A 568 -3.73 -12.37 -1.73
N HIS A 569 -4.33 -12.48 -2.91
CA HIS A 569 -4.56 -11.33 -3.81
C HIS A 569 -5.98 -10.81 -3.69
N GLU A 570 -6.09 -9.51 -3.46
CA GLU A 570 -7.33 -8.83 -3.13
C GLU A 570 -7.61 -7.68 -4.10
N TYR A 571 -8.52 -7.93 -5.03
CA TYR A 571 -8.92 -6.98 -6.07
C TYR A 571 -10.38 -6.53 -5.91
N VAL A 572 -10.76 -6.22 -4.67
CA VAL A 572 -12.15 -6.04 -4.29
C VAL A 572 -12.33 -4.88 -3.31
N HIS A 573 -13.59 -4.57 -3.03
CA HIS A 573 -13.98 -3.62 -2.00
C HIS A 573 -13.31 -3.89 -0.65
N ALA A 574 -12.97 -2.82 0.08
CA ALA A 574 -12.16 -2.92 1.29
C ALA A 574 -12.80 -3.77 2.38
N ASP A 575 -14.14 -3.82 2.43
CA ASP A 575 -14.87 -4.66 3.37
C ASP A 575 -14.70 -6.15 3.09
N GLN A 576 -14.77 -6.55 1.82
CA GLN A 576 -14.58 -7.93 1.40
C GLN A 576 -13.13 -8.34 1.57
N ALA A 577 -12.19 -7.52 1.09
CA ALA A 577 -10.78 -7.88 1.15
C ALA A 577 -10.26 -8.04 2.60
N THR A 578 -10.70 -7.16 3.50
CA THR A 578 -10.37 -7.32 4.93
C THR A 578 -11.09 -8.50 5.57
N ALA A 579 -12.31 -8.83 5.15
CA ALA A 579 -12.99 -10.03 5.61
C ALA A 579 -12.25 -11.31 5.22
N ASP A 580 -11.67 -11.35 4.02
CA ASP A 580 -10.91 -12.50 3.54
C ASP A 580 -9.61 -12.70 4.32
N ILE A 581 -8.84 -11.62 4.57
CA ILE A 581 -7.66 -11.65 5.44
C ILE A 581 -8.03 -12.12 6.86
N ILE A 582 -9.08 -11.55 7.44
CA ILE A 582 -9.55 -11.92 8.78
C ILE A 582 -9.96 -13.39 8.82
N ARG A 583 -10.64 -13.88 7.78
CA ARG A 583 -11.07 -15.27 7.69
C ARG A 583 -9.91 -16.24 7.61
N VAL A 584 -8.88 -15.94 6.81
CA VAL A 584 -7.66 -16.77 6.75
C VAL A 584 -6.99 -16.83 8.13
N ARG A 585 -6.95 -15.69 8.84
CA ARG A 585 -6.39 -15.65 10.19
C ARG A 585 -7.22 -16.47 11.18
N GLU A 586 -8.54 -16.34 11.14
CA GLU A 586 -9.45 -17.16 11.96
C GLU A 586 -9.29 -18.65 11.68
N ASP A 587 -9.18 -19.03 10.41
CA ASP A 587 -8.95 -20.41 9.99
C ASP A 587 -7.61 -20.94 10.51
N SER A 588 -6.52 -20.17 10.39
CA SER A 588 -5.21 -20.56 10.91
C SER A 588 -5.26 -20.81 12.43
N LEU A 589 -5.84 -19.89 13.21
CA LEU A 589 -5.96 -20.04 14.66
C LEU A 589 -6.91 -21.17 15.08
N ALA A 590 -7.91 -21.49 14.25
CA ALA A 590 -8.81 -22.61 14.49
C ALA A 590 -8.15 -23.98 14.19
N ILE A 591 -7.24 -24.03 13.22
CA ILE A 591 -6.51 -25.25 12.82
C ILE A 591 -5.41 -25.55 13.84
N ASP A 592 -4.51 -24.60 14.09
CA ASP A 592 -3.39 -24.77 15.01
C ASP A 592 -3.06 -23.46 15.73
N PRO A 593 -3.72 -23.16 16.86
CA PRO A 593 -3.58 -21.88 17.55
C PRO A 593 -2.19 -21.66 18.15
N ALA A 594 -1.42 -22.73 18.40
CA ALA A 594 -0.10 -22.62 19.00
C ALA A 594 0.96 -22.38 17.92
N TYR A 595 0.91 -23.13 16.82
CA TYR A 595 1.86 -22.97 15.72
C TYR A 595 1.64 -21.67 14.96
N PHE A 596 0.38 -21.31 14.70
CA PHE A 596 0.04 -20.11 13.93
C PHE A 596 -0.15 -18.85 14.79
N ASP A 597 0.27 -18.80 16.06
CA ASP A 597 0.04 -17.64 16.94
C ASP A 597 0.55 -16.30 16.36
N ARG A 598 1.62 -16.35 15.55
CA ARG A 598 2.25 -15.19 14.90
C ARG A 598 2.23 -15.22 13.37
N LEU A 599 1.46 -16.13 12.76
CA LEU A 599 1.36 -16.21 11.31
C LEU A 599 0.80 -14.89 10.75
N ALA A 600 1.56 -14.23 9.88
CA ALA A 600 1.06 -13.07 9.14
C ALA A 600 0.20 -13.52 7.96
N VAL A 601 -0.85 -12.76 7.66
CA VAL A 601 -1.69 -12.96 6.48
C VAL A 601 -1.52 -11.75 5.60
N ASP A 602 -0.62 -11.82 4.63
CA ASP A 602 -0.18 -10.69 3.82
C ASP A 602 -1.00 -10.57 2.52
N SER A 603 -0.95 -9.41 1.87
CA SER A 603 -1.51 -9.23 0.52
C SER A 603 -0.51 -8.53 -0.37
N PHE A 604 0.13 -9.28 -1.26
CA PHE A 604 1.13 -8.70 -2.16
C PHE A 604 0.56 -8.19 -3.47
N GLU A 605 -0.75 -8.40 -3.67
CA GLU A 605 -1.51 -7.69 -4.67
C GLU A 605 -2.84 -7.16 -4.08
N ALA A 606 -2.92 -5.85 -3.80
CA ALA A 606 -4.10 -5.20 -3.24
C ALA A 606 -4.55 -3.95 -4.04
N THR A 607 -5.77 -3.96 -4.59
CA THR A 607 -6.39 -2.80 -5.27
C THR A 607 -7.91 -2.82 -5.14
N PRO A 608 -8.64 -1.67 -5.22
CA PRO A 608 -10.09 -1.65 -5.09
C PRO A 608 -10.82 -2.42 -6.20
N ASP A 609 -10.17 -2.57 -7.36
CA ASP A 609 -10.68 -3.33 -8.51
C ASP A 609 -9.49 -3.80 -9.38
N TRP A 610 -9.62 -4.97 -10.01
CA TRP A 610 -8.60 -5.55 -10.89
C TRP A 610 -8.57 -4.87 -12.25
N ILE A 611 -9.75 -4.72 -12.87
CA ILE A 611 -9.91 -4.11 -14.20
C ILE A 611 -10.85 -2.92 -14.04
N PRO A 612 -10.34 -1.67 -14.19
CA PRO A 612 -11.20 -0.51 -14.19
C PRO A 612 -12.28 -0.68 -15.24
N ARG A 613 -13.52 -0.42 -14.84
CA ARG A 613 -14.58 -0.23 -15.83
C ARG A 613 -14.30 1.03 -16.62
N ASN A 614 -14.66 1.00 -17.91
CA ASN A 614 -14.47 2.14 -18.81
C ASN A 614 -15.55 3.21 -18.61
N ASP A 615 -15.80 3.61 -17.36
CA ASP A 615 -16.85 4.53 -16.95
C ASP A 615 -16.29 5.81 -16.30
N PRO A 616 -17.00 6.95 -16.36
CA PRO A 616 -16.48 8.21 -15.83
C PRO A 616 -16.19 8.23 -14.32
N ALA A 617 -16.91 7.45 -13.51
CA ALA A 617 -16.68 7.36 -12.06
C ALA A 617 -15.41 6.52 -11.78
N SER A 618 -15.32 5.35 -12.41
CA SER A 618 -14.10 4.52 -12.38
C SER A 618 -12.87 5.29 -12.87
N ALA A 619 -12.98 6.05 -13.96
CA ALA A 619 -11.89 6.90 -14.44
C ALA A 619 -11.49 7.99 -13.42
N ALA A 620 -12.46 8.62 -12.74
CA ALA A 620 -12.18 9.68 -11.76
C ALA A 620 -11.36 9.17 -10.57
N ILE A 621 -11.63 7.95 -10.11
CA ILE A 621 -10.90 7.28 -9.03
C ILE A 621 -9.42 7.18 -9.36
N TYR A 622 -9.13 6.69 -10.56
CA TYR A 622 -7.76 6.49 -11.03
C TYR A 622 -7.08 7.76 -11.53
N LEU A 623 -7.84 8.85 -11.76
CA LEU A 623 -7.30 10.21 -11.90
C LEU A 623 -6.93 10.84 -10.55
N GLY A 624 -7.26 10.19 -9.43
CA GLY A 624 -6.87 10.64 -8.10
C GLY A 624 -7.94 11.44 -7.36
N ASP A 625 -9.23 11.22 -7.58
CA ASP A 625 -10.31 11.95 -6.87
C ASP A 625 -10.34 11.76 -5.34
N GLY A 626 -9.48 10.89 -4.81
CA GLY A 626 -9.30 10.59 -3.38
C GLY A 626 -9.96 9.29 -2.93
N PHE A 627 -10.73 8.60 -3.78
CA PHE A 627 -11.36 7.33 -3.42
C PHE A 627 -10.34 6.25 -3.05
N PHE A 628 -9.29 6.07 -3.85
CA PHE A 628 -8.30 5.02 -3.59
C PHE A 628 -7.57 5.23 -2.24
N PRO A 629 -7.15 6.45 -1.86
CA PRO A 629 -6.78 6.77 -0.47
C PRO A 629 -7.81 6.39 0.59
N ALA A 630 -9.10 6.68 0.36
CA ALA A 630 -10.16 6.35 1.32
C ALA A 630 -10.41 4.84 1.44
N TRP A 631 -10.28 4.08 0.35
CA TRP A 631 -10.31 2.61 0.36
C TRP A 631 -9.14 2.03 1.17
N CYS A 632 -7.93 2.56 0.99
CA CYS A 632 -6.76 2.19 1.77
C CYS A 632 -6.96 2.44 3.27
N ALA A 633 -7.57 3.59 3.60
CA ALA A 633 -7.92 3.93 4.98
C ALA A 633 -9.01 3.01 5.57
N ASP A 634 -10.02 2.62 4.78
CA ASP A 634 -11.05 1.67 5.24
C ASP A 634 -10.48 0.28 5.51
N TRP A 635 -9.62 -0.20 4.62
CA TRP A 635 -8.89 -1.43 4.80
C TRP A 635 -8.09 -1.42 6.10
N MET A 636 -7.26 -0.40 6.29
CA MET A 636 -6.45 -0.23 7.51
C MET A 636 -7.33 -0.19 8.75
N GLN A 637 -8.41 0.58 8.74
CA GLN A 637 -9.29 0.75 9.90
C GLN A 637 -9.92 -0.57 10.34
N ARG A 638 -10.44 -1.37 9.41
CA ARG A 638 -11.09 -2.66 9.73
C ARG A 638 -10.12 -3.66 10.33
N LEU A 639 -8.92 -3.74 9.78
CA LEU A 639 -7.88 -4.63 10.30
C LEU A 639 -7.40 -4.18 11.70
N VAL A 640 -7.18 -2.89 11.92
CA VAL A 640 -6.86 -2.34 13.25
C VAL A 640 -8.00 -2.54 14.24
N GLU A 641 -9.26 -2.39 13.81
CA GLU A 641 -10.43 -2.66 14.65
C GLU A 641 -10.48 -4.12 15.09
N ARG A 642 -10.22 -5.05 14.17
CA ARG A 642 -10.12 -6.48 14.51
C ARG A 642 -8.96 -6.74 15.48
N ALA A 643 -7.78 -6.20 15.22
CA ALA A 643 -6.61 -6.37 16.07
C ALA A 643 -6.75 -5.75 17.46
N GLY A 644 -7.55 -4.67 17.60
CA GLY A 644 -7.92 -4.10 18.89
C GLY A 644 -8.75 -5.07 19.77
N THR A 645 -9.43 -6.04 19.16
CA THR A 645 -10.14 -7.11 19.90
C THR A 645 -9.27 -8.33 20.20
N ASP A 646 -8.32 -8.65 19.32
CA ASP A 646 -7.39 -9.77 19.45
C ASP A 646 -6.05 -9.40 18.79
N PRO A 647 -5.01 -9.08 19.58
CA PRO A 647 -3.71 -8.65 19.07
C PRO A 647 -3.03 -9.65 18.13
N ARG A 648 -3.46 -10.92 18.10
CA ARG A 648 -2.93 -11.93 17.17
C ARG A 648 -3.29 -11.65 15.71
N PHE A 649 -4.17 -10.69 15.44
CA PHE A 649 -4.50 -10.18 14.10
C PHE A 649 -3.61 -8.98 13.69
N ALA A 650 -2.64 -8.57 14.51
CA ALA A 650 -1.76 -7.44 14.25
C ALA A 650 -0.50 -7.79 13.45
N HIS A 651 -0.55 -8.84 12.62
CA HIS A 651 0.55 -9.33 11.80
C HIS A 651 0.12 -9.33 10.33
N HIS A 652 0.49 -8.28 9.60
CA HIS A 652 0.10 -8.14 8.20
C HIS A 652 0.96 -7.09 7.49
N GLU A 653 1.33 -7.45 6.28
CA GLU A 653 2.03 -6.61 5.32
C GLU A 653 1.25 -6.62 3.99
N SER A 654 1.00 -5.43 3.45
CA SER A 654 0.34 -5.29 2.14
C SER A 654 1.21 -4.54 1.15
N VAL A 655 1.06 -4.87 -0.13
CA VAL A 655 1.66 -4.15 -1.26
C VAL A 655 0.52 -3.70 -2.18
N LEU A 656 0.53 -2.42 -2.59
CA LEU A 656 -0.52 -1.90 -3.47
C LEU A 656 -0.31 -2.31 -4.91
N THR A 657 -1.33 -2.88 -5.54
CA THR A 657 -1.34 -3.26 -6.96
C THR A 657 -1.72 -2.12 -7.85
N VAL A 658 -0.77 -1.67 -8.65
CA VAL A 658 -0.97 -0.53 -9.52
C VAL A 658 -0.26 -0.80 -10.84
N TRP A 659 -1.04 -0.92 -11.90
CA TRP A 659 -0.55 -1.21 -13.23
C TRP A 659 -0.13 0.11 -13.90
N PRO A 660 1.13 0.24 -14.36
CA PRO A 660 1.70 1.54 -14.72
C PRO A 660 1.18 2.11 -16.05
N PHE A 661 0.25 1.42 -16.71
CA PHE A 661 -0.22 1.79 -18.03
C PHE A 661 -1.11 3.04 -17.91
N ASP A 662 -0.52 4.21 -17.74
CA ASP A 662 -1.24 5.49 -17.79
C ASP A 662 -0.37 6.59 -18.42
N TYR A 663 -0.28 6.53 -19.75
CA TYR A 663 0.28 7.63 -20.53
C TYR A 663 -0.76 8.75 -20.66
N ASN A 664 -0.40 9.94 -20.16
CA ASN A 664 -1.18 11.17 -20.28
C ASN A 664 -2.42 11.25 -19.36
N GLY A 665 -2.45 10.52 -18.24
CA GLY A 665 -3.49 10.65 -17.21
C GLY A 665 -4.89 10.34 -17.73
N ARG A 666 -5.07 9.16 -18.34
CA ARG A 666 -6.32 8.70 -18.95
C ARG A 666 -7.26 8.00 -17.94
N GLY A 667 -6.89 7.93 -16.67
CA GLY A 667 -7.71 7.31 -15.62
C GLY A 667 -7.60 5.79 -15.62
N GLN A 668 -6.42 5.26 -15.92
CA GLN A 668 -6.08 3.83 -15.83
C GLN A 668 -5.47 3.51 -14.46
N THR A 669 -5.37 2.23 -14.10
CA THR A 669 -4.93 1.64 -12.82
C THR A 669 -3.50 1.97 -12.36
N SER A 670 -3.00 3.20 -12.53
CA SER A 670 -1.65 3.62 -12.14
C SER A 670 -1.65 4.61 -10.98
N VAL A 671 -0.54 4.65 -10.23
CA VAL A 671 -0.26 5.63 -9.15
C VAL A 671 0.50 6.86 -9.61
N THR A 672 1.08 6.78 -10.80
CA THR A 672 1.72 7.89 -11.50
C THR A 672 1.08 8.07 -12.87
N ALA A 673 1.13 9.26 -13.42
CA ALA A 673 0.93 9.44 -14.85
C ALA A 673 2.28 9.70 -15.50
N LEU A 674 2.54 9.03 -16.62
CA LEU A 674 3.75 9.22 -17.41
C LEU A 674 3.42 10.17 -18.56
N MET A 675 4.02 11.37 -18.55
CA MET A 675 3.73 12.43 -19.50
C MET A 675 4.89 12.58 -20.49
N ARG A 676 4.65 12.25 -21.76
CA ARG A 676 5.65 12.46 -22.82
C ARG A 676 5.86 13.95 -23.01
N THR A 677 7.12 14.39 -22.93
CA THR A 677 7.47 15.80 -22.84
C THR A 677 8.45 16.20 -23.95
N ASP A 678 8.13 17.30 -24.63
CA ASP A 678 8.95 18.05 -25.56
C ASP A 678 9.51 19.27 -24.81
N THR A 679 10.74 19.16 -24.34
CA THR A 679 11.37 20.12 -23.44
C THR A 679 11.90 21.34 -24.16
N ASP A 680 12.25 21.23 -25.45
CA ASP A 680 12.78 22.33 -26.26
C ASP A 680 11.81 22.89 -27.31
N GLY A 681 10.64 22.24 -27.48
CA GLY A 681 9.56 22.68 -28.35
C GLY A 681 9.77 22.33 -29.83
N ASP A 682 10.66 21.39 -30.15
CA ASP A 682 10.98 21.00 -31.53
C ASP A 682 9.97 20.02 -32.16
N GLY A 683 9.00 19.54 -31.37
CA GLY A 683 7.97 18.59 -31.76
C GLY A 683 8.38 17.12 -31.63
N THR A 684 9.50 16.82 -30.97
CA THR A 684 9.97 15.48 -30.67
C THR A 684 9.95 15.18 -29.17
N GLU A 685 9.91 13.88 -28.82
CA GLU A 685 9.91 13.44 -27.43
C GLU A 685 11.33 13.51 -26.88
N ASP A 686 11.56 14.43 -25.94
CA ASP A 686 12.85 14.59 -25.24
C ASP A 686 12.91 13.75 -23.97
N ALA A 687 11.79 13.65 -23.26
CA ALA A 687 11.71 13.07 -21.92
C ALA A 687 10.31 12.49 -21.61
N ILE A 688 10.23 11.74 -20.51
CA ILE A 688 8.99 11.39 -19.83
C ILE A 688 9.03 12.11 -18.48
N THR A 689 7.95 12.81 -18.14
CA THR A 689 7.77 13.50 -16.86
C THR A 689 6.79 12.68 -16.01
N THR A 690 7.20 12.28 -14.81
CA THR A 690 6.33 11.55 -13.89
C THR A 690 5.48 12.52 -13.06
N VAL A 691 4.17 12.29 -13.02
CA VAL A 691 3.23 13.05 -12.18
C VAL A 691 2.73 12.13 -11.08
N LYS A 692 2.85 12.58 -9.83
CA LYS A 692 2.41 11.85 -8.65
C LYS A 692 0.88 11.88 -8.57
N LYS A 693 0.21 10.76 -8.26
CA LYS A 693 -1.24 10.78 -7.95
C LYS A 693 -1.50 10.76 -6.46
N ALA A 694 -2.73 11.06 -6.07
CA ALA A 694 -3.20 11.21 -4.69
C ALA A 694 -2.79 10.09 -3.72
N ILE A 695 -2.63 8.86 -4.22
CA ILE A 695 -2.20 7.70 -3.42
C ILE A 695 -0.79 7.82 -2.81
N PHE A 696 0.16 8.48 -3.49
CA PHE A 696 1.48 8.75 -2.91
C PHE A 696 1.39 9.67 -1.71
N ASN A 697 0.59 10.74 -1.83
CA ASN A 697 0.36 11.68 -0.73
C ASN A 697 -0.31 10.98 0.46
N HIS A 698 -1.23 10.04 0.20
CA HIS A 698 -1.81 9.21 1.25
C HIS A 698 -0.77 8.36 1.98
N ILE A 699 0.13 7.70 1.26
CA ILE A 699 1.13 6.81 1.88
C ILE A 699 2.22 7.61 2.59
N GLU A 700 2.58 8.79 2.08
CA GLU A 700 3.43 9.75 2.81
C GLU A 700 2.79 10.13 4.16
N LEU A 701 1.48 10.39 4.18
CA LEU A 701 0.75 10.65 5.42
C LEU A 701 0.70 9.44 6.35
N LEU A 702 0.57 8.21 5.83
CA LEU A 702 0.72 6.98 6.63
C LEU A 702 2.12 6.90 7.26
N GLY A 703 3.15 7.37 6.56
CA GLY A 703 4.52 7.48 7.09
C GLY A 703 4.68 8.37 8.32
N ARG A 704 3.70 9.24 8.61
CA ARG A 704 3.67 10.06 9.84
C ARG A 704 3.09 9.30 11.03
N MET A 705 2.35 8.22 10.79
CA MET A 705 1.73 7.41 11.83
C MET A 705 2.75 6.44 12.46
N SER A 706 2.62 6.22 13.77
CA SER A 706 3.37 5.16 14.46
C SER A 706 2.75 3.78 14.20
N ARG A 707 3.44 2.71 14.63
CA ARG A 707 2.92 1.34 14.62
C ARG A 707 1.93 1.05 15.76
N ASP A 708 1.77 1.96 16.70
CA ASP A 708 0.86 1.83 17.82
C ASP A 708 -0.50 2.42 17.45
N LEU A 709 -1.41 1.57 16.99
CA LEU A 709 -2.65 1.96 16.31
C LEU A 709 -3.89 1.70 17.15
N ALA A 710 -4.94 2.48 16.94
CA ALA A 710 -6.28 2.20 17.44
C ALA A 710 -7.34 2.70 16.46
N ALA A 711 -8.37 1.91 16.23
CA ALA A 711 -9.45 2.28 15.33
C ALA A 711 -10.42 3.28 15.99
N LEU A 712 -10.87 4.27 15.21
CA LEU A 712 -12.06 5.06 15.53
C LEU A 712 -13.28 4.36 14.92
N PRO A 713 -14.30 3.97 15.70
CA PRO A 713 -15.41 3.18 15.21
C PRO A 713 -16.12 3.84 14.03
N ALA A 714 -16.43 3.03 13.01
CA ALA A 714 -17.11 3.49 11.81
C ALA A 714 -18.56 3.93 12.09
N ARG A 715 -19.02 4.88 11.30
CA ARG A 715 -20.37 5.46 11.33
C ARG A 715 -20.94 5.44 9.93
N ASP A 716 -22.18 5.01 9.81
CA ASP A 716 -22.93 5.10 8.55
C ASP A 716 -23.80 6.35 8.54
N LEU A 717 -23.72 7.10 7.44
CA LEU A 717 -24.51 8.29 7.20
C LEU A 717 -25.24 8.13 5.86
N SER A 718 -26.32 7.32 5.87
CA SER A 718 -27.19 7.10 4.71
C SER A 718 -26.41 6.65 3.47
N GLY A 719 -25.53 5.66 3.62
CA GLY A 719 -24.70 5.19 2.50
C GLY A 719 -23.25 5.64 2.56
N ILE A 720 -22.94 6.71 3.29
CA ILE A 720 -21.56 7.17 3.46
C ILE A 720 -20.96 6.51 4.69
N ARG A 721 -19.90 5.72 4.50
CA ARG A 721 -19.10 5.19 5.60
C ARG A 721 -18.07 6.24 6.02
N VAL A 722 -18.02 6.54 7.31
CA VAL A 722 -17.08 7.49 7.91
C VAL A 722 -16.40 6.84 9.11
N ALA A 723 -15.08 6.76 9.11
CA ALA A 723 -14.32 6.21 10.24
C ALA A 723 -12.93 6.85 10.34
N GLY A 724 -12.05 6.23 11.12
CA GLY A 724 -10.66 6.65 11.19
C GLY A 724 -9.77 5.70 11.97
N VAL A 725 -8.48 6.02 11.99
CA VAL A 725 -7.46 5.34 12.75
C VAL A 725 -6.62 6.40 13.46
N ARG A 726 -6.28 6.17 14.72
CA ARG A 726 -5.27 6.97 15.43
C ARG A 726 -4.00 6.17 15.61
N SER A 727 -2.87 6.86 15.60
CA SER A 727 -1.59 6.36 16.08
C SER A 727 -1.09 7.20 17.26
N ALA A 728 -0.29 6.59 18.13
CA ALA A 728 0.30 7.25 19.28
C ALA A 728 1.81 7.04 19.32
N SER A 729 2.55 8.11 19.57
CA SER A 729 3.98 8.08 19.90
C SER A 729 4.24 9.15 20.97
N PRO A 730 5.37 9.10 21.68
CA PRO A 730 5.70 10.12 22.69
C PRO A 730 5.67 11.56 22.14
N ASP A 731 6.03 11.74 20.87
CA ASP A 731 6.26 13.07 20.28
C ASP A 731 5.11 13.52 19.36
N ALA A 732 4.21 12.60 18.99
CA ALA A 732 3.11 12.89 18.07
C ALA A 732 1.93 11.92 18.24
N HIS A 733 0.71 12.46 18.18
CA HIS A 733 -0.52 11.71 17.99
C HIS A 733 -1.13 12.06 16.63
N VAL A 734 -1.37 11.06 15.78
CA VAL A 734 -1.92 11.28 14.42
C VAL A 734 -3.29 10.63 14.33
N LEU A 735 -4.29 11.38 13.85
CA LEU A 735 -5.64 10.88 13.56
C LEU A 735 -5.88 10.95 12.06
N LEU A 736 -6.01 9.81 11.41
CA LEU A 736 -6.47 9.68 10.03
C LEU A 736 -7.97 9.44 10.03
N LEU A 737 -8.72 10.31 9.36
CA LEU A 737 -10.17 10.21 9.18
C LEU A 737 -10.47 10.01 7.70
N TYR A 738 -11.50 9.26 7.35
CA TYR A 738 -11.89 9.07 5.95
C TYR A 738 -13.40 8.98 5.80
N ALA A 739 -13.86 9.26 4.58
CA ALA A 739 -15.23 9.04 4.17
C ALA A 739 -15.26 8.51 2.73
N HIS A 740 -16.07 7.49 2.48
CA HIS A 740 -16.36 7.01 1.13
C HIS A 740 -17.80 6.52 1.05
N ASP A 741 -18.31 6.47 -0.17
CA ASP A 741 -19.60 5.85 -0.44
C ASP A 741 -19.49 4.33 -0.29
N ARG A 742 -20.48 3.67 0.32
CA ARG A 742 -20.44 2.21 0.52
C ARG A 742 -20.46 1.40 -0.78
N HIS A 743 -20.93 2.01 -1.86
CA HIS A 743 -20.93 1.40 -3.19
C HIS A 743 -19.65 1.75 -3.96
N ASP A 744 -18.69 2.36 -3.27
CA ASP A 744 -17.30 2.50 -3.66
C ASP A 744 -17.10 3.14 -5.04
N THR A 745 -16.71 2.33 -6.02
CA THR A 745 -16.14 2.80 -7.29
C THR A 745 -17.12 3.50 -8.22
N GLU A 746 -18.39 3.58 -7.81
CA GLU A 746 -19.50 4.06 -8.62
C GLU A 746 -19.97 5.47 -8.20
N SER A 747 -19.52 5.94 -7.03
CA SER A 747 -20.04 7.16 -6.44
C SER A 747 -19.33 8.40 -6.95
N ARG A 748 -20.13 9.37 -7.43
CA ARG A 748 -19.68 10.73 -7.74
C ARG A 748 -20.17 11.73 -6.70
N ASP A 749 -20.28 11.27 -5.45
CA ASP A 749 -20.73 12.11 -4.35
C ASP A 749 -19.77 13.26 -4.10
N THR A 750 -20.36 14.44 -3.93
CA THR A 750 -19.64 15.69 -3.65
C THR A 750 -19.79 16.16 -2.21
N THR A 751 -20.45 15.37 -1.37
CA THR A 751 -20.70 15.68 0.04
C THR A 751 -19.39 15.81 0.83
N THR A 752 -19.36 16.76 1.75
CA THR A 752 -18.29 16.89 2.76
C THR A 752 -18.90 16.64 4.14
N VAL A 753 -18.40 15.63 4.85
CA VAL A 753 -18.77 15.31 6.22
C VAL A 753 -17.97 16.19 7.19
N THR A 754 -18.62 16.70 8.23
CA THR A 754 -17.96 17.38 9.35
C THR A 754 -17.69 16.37 10.47
N ALA A 755 -16.43 16.07 10.74
CA ALA A 755 -16.02 15.34 11.94
C ALA A 755 -15.86 16.29 13.12
N ARG A 756 -16.50 15.98 14.25
CA ARG A 756 -16.28 16.64 15.54
C ARG A 756 -15.58 15.67 16.49
N LEU A 757 -14.44 16.07 17.02
CA LEU A 757 -13.63 15.25 17.91
C LEU A 757 -13.55 15.94 19.25
N SER A 758 -13.94 15.24 20.32
CA SER A 758 -13.62 15.64 21.68
C SER A 758 -12.46 14.79 22.16
N VAL A 759 -11.28 15.38 22.22
CA VAL A 759 -10.00 14.70 22.46
C VAL A 759 -9.55 14.93 23.90
N SER A 760 -9.20 13.87 24.61
CA SER A 760 -8.65 13.89 25.97
C SER A 760 -7.32 13.12 26.04
N GLY A 761 -6.63 13.21 27.18
CA GLY A 761 -5.35 12.53 27.38
C GLY A 761 -4.18 13.19 26.63
N VAL A 762 -4.32 14.44 26.23
CA VAL A 762 -3.27 15.20 25.53
C VAL A 762 -2.12 15.47 26.50
N PRO A 763 -0.90 14.99 26.21
CA PRO A 763 0.20 15.05 27.17
C PRO A 763 0.82 16.45 27.27
N TRP A 764 0.66 17.27 26.24
CA TRP A 764 1.27 18.59 26.16
C TRP A 764 0.36 19.69 26.74
N PRO A 765 0.92 20.70 27.42
CA PRO A 765 0.16 21.85 27.94
C PRO A 765 -0.26 22.83 26.84
N ARG A 766 0.45 22.79 25.71
CA ARG A 766 0.14 23.52 24.48
C ARG A 766 0.39 22.59 23.30
N THR A 767 -0.60 22.47 22.43
CA THR A 767 -0.60 21.51 21.32
C THR A 767 -0.65 22.24 20.00
N ALA A 768 0.30 21.93 19.11
CA ALA A 768 0.21 22.31 17.71
C ALA A 768 -0.66 21.29 16.97
N VAL A 769 -1.65 21.79 16.23
CA VAL A 769 -2.54 20.97 15.41
C VAL A 769 -2.33 21.30 13.94
N ARG A 770 -1.85 20.32 13.19
CA ARG A 770 -1.66 20.39 11.73
C ARG A 770 -2.69 19.53 11.02
N ARG A 771 -3.05 19.90 9.79
CA ARG A 771 -4.09 19.19 9.02
C ARG A 771 -3.69 19.03 7.56
N TRP A 772 -3.91 17.83 7.01
CA TRP A 772 -3.77 17.54 5.59
C TRP A 772 -5.04 16.90 5.06
N ARG A 773 -5.28 17.10 3.77
CA ARG A 773 -6.39 16.46 3.04
C ARG A 773 -5.87 15.87 1.75
N VAL A 774 -6.35 14.68 1.43
CA VAL A 774 -6.17 14.04 0.13
C VAL A 774 -7.57 13.71 -0.37
N ASP A 775 -8.05 14.52 -1.29
CA ASP A 775 -9.35 14.40 -1.94
C ASP A 775 -9.31 15.09 -3.30
N ARG A 776 -10.41 15.06 -4.05
CA ARG A 776 -10.52 15.69 -5.37
C ARG A 776 -10.13 17.17 -5.45
N ASP A 777 -10.07 17.89 -4.33
CA ASP A 777 -9.82 19.32 -4.28
C ASP A 777 -8.51 19.67 -3.54
N HIS A 778 -7.84 18.69 -2.90
CA HIS A 778 -6.60 18.89 -2.13
C HIS A 778 -5.60 17.74 -2.27
N SER A 779 -4.31 18.08 -2.39
CA SER A 779 -3.20 17.11 -2.56
C SER A 779 -3.48 16.06 -3.65
N SER A 780 -4.04 16.52 -4.78
CA SER A 780 -4.47 15.67 -5.87
C SER A 780 -4.41 16.40 -7.22
N PRO A 781 -3.80 15.78 -8.24
CA PRO A 781 -3.79 16.33 -9.60
C PRO A 781 -5.15 16.17 -10.33
N TYR A 782 -6.18 15.59 -9.71
CA TYR A 782 -7.45 15.22 -10.36
C TYR A 782 -8.08 16.35 -11.19
N ARG A 783 -8.20 17.56 -10.62
CA ARG A 783 -8.78 18.72 -11.32
C ARG A 783 -7.90 19.20 -12.47
N ALA A 784 -6.59 19.19 -12.27
CA ALA A 784 -5.62 19.59 -13.28
C ALA A 784 -5.65 18.62 -14.47
N PHE A 785 -5.73 17.30 -14.22
CA PHE A 785 -5.92 16.30 -15.28
C PHE A 785 -7.21 16.53 -16.06
N GLN A 786 -8.31 16.86 -15.38
CA GLN A 786 -9.59 17.15 -16.07
C GLN A 786 -9.52 18.39 -16.96
N ALA A 787 -8.69 19.38 -16.60
CA ALA A 787 -8.50 20.60 -17.36
C ALA A 787 -7.46 20.45 -18.48
N LEU A 788 -6.54 19.49 -18.37
CA LEU A 788 -5.45 19.30 -19.31
C LEU A 788 -5.97 18.80 -20.67
N PRO A 789 -5.63 19.46 -21.80
CA PRO A 789 -5.94 18.95 -23.13
C PRO A 789 -5.29 17.59 -23.36
N ARG A 790 -6.04 16.63 -23.92
CA ARG A 790 -5.47 15.31 -24.26
C ARG A 790 -4.56 15.42 -25.49
N LYS A 791 -3.28 15.13 -25.31
CA LYS A 791 -2.24 15.10 -26.34
C LYS A 791 -1.34 13.89 -26.13
N ASP A 792 -0.54 13.57 -27.15
CA ASP A 792 0.48 12.52 -27.05
C ASP A 792 1.85 13.06 -26.63
N LEU A 793 2.05 14.37 -26.69
CA LEU A 793 3.30 15.08 -26.36
C LEU A 793 2.96 16.46 -25.80
N TYR A 794 3.57 16.81 -24.66
CA TYR A 794 3.31 18.04 -23.88
C TYR A 794 4.58 18.88 -23.74
N THR A 795 4.45 20.20 -23.53
CA THR A 795 5.60 21.02 -23.10
C THR A 795 5.65 21.13 -21.57
N PRO A 796 6.80 21.46 -20.96
CA PRO A 796 6.90 21.68 -19.52
C PRO A 796 5.89 22.71 -18.98
N ASP A 797 5.66 23.79 -19.74
CA ASP A 797 4.69 24.84 -19.37
C ASP A 797 3.24 24.30 -19.33
N GLU A 798 2.90 23.33 -20.18
CA GLU A 798 1.57 22.71 -20.19
C GLU A 798 1.35 21.77 -18.99
N LEU A 799 2.42 21.25 -18.39
CA LEU A 799 2.38 20.35 -17.24
C LEU A 799 2.55 21.07 -15.90
N ALA A 800 2.87 22.37 -15.88
CA ALA A 800 3.20 23.10 -14.67
C ALA A 800 2.08 23.07 -13.61
N ASP A 801 0.82 23.28 -14.02
CA ASP A 801 -0.34 23.24 -13.12
C ASP A 801 -0.58 21.83 -12.56
N LEU A 802 -0.25 20.81 -13.35
CA LEU A 802 -0.43 19.41 -12.98
C LEU A 802 0.59 19.00 -11.89
N LEU A 803 1.86 19.35 -12.09
CA LEU A 803 2.93 19.09 -11.13
C LEU A 803 2.72 19.90 -9.83
N ALA A 804 2.24 21.14 -9.93
CA ALA A 804 1.93 21.93 -8.73
C ALA A 804 0.74 21.38 -7.93
N ALA A 805 -0.20 20.70 -8.58
CA ALA A 805 -1.38 20.13 -7.93
C ALA A 805 -1.14 18.76 -7.28
N ASP A 806 -0.03 18.10 -7.61
CA ASP A 806 0.26 16.78 -7.06
C ASP A 806 0.92 16.80 -5.67
N ASP A 807 1.41 17.96 -5.21
CA ASP A 807 2.09 18.08 -3.92
C ASP A 807 1.17 17.90 -2.71
N LEU A 808 1.75 17.40 -1.61
CA LEU A 808 1.05 17.25 -0.34
C LEU A 808 0.87 18.63 0.31
N GLU A 809 -0.37 19.10 0.42
CA GLU A 809 -0.73 20.41 0.94
C GLU A 809 -1.15 20.34 2.42
N GLU A 810 -0.55 21.16 3.28
CA GLU A 810 -1.10 21.43 4.62
C GLU A 810 -2.33 22.35 4.50
N ASP A 811 -3.51 21.84 4.86
CA ASP A 811 -4.80 22.53 4.76
C ASP A 811 -5.01 23.47 5.95
N GLY A 812 -4.46 24.68 5.82
CA GLY A 812 -4.69 25.81 6.71
C GLY A 812 -3.42 26.32 7.39
N THR A 813 -3.59 27.05 8.49
CA THR A 813 -2.46 27.46 9.35
C THR A 813 -2.37 26.53 10.54
N VAL A 814 -1.15 26.18 10.95
CA VAL A 814 -0.89 25.45 12.20
C VAL A 814 -1.63 26.15 13.32
N ARG A 815 -2.51 25.43 14.01
CA ARG A 815 -3.28 25.98 15.11
C ARG A 815 -2.67 25.53 16.42
N THR A 816 -2.08 26.48 17.14
CA THR A 816 -1.62 26.26 18.51
C THR A 816 -2.78 26.46 19.47
N VAL A 817 -3.02 25.48 20.34
CA VAL A 817 -4.12 25.47 21.30
C VAL A 817 -3.55 25.21 22.69
N ASP A 818 -3.86 26.08 23.64
CA ASP A 818 -3.61 25.78 25.06
C ASP A 818 -4.53 24.63 25.48
N THR A 819 -3.96 23.61 26.11
CA THR A 819 -4.63 22.36 26.49
C THR A 819 -4.59 22.15 28.01
N PRO A 820 -5.03 23.14 28.82
CA PRO A 820 -5.01 23.01 30.27
C PRO A 820 -5.94 21.86 30.71
N GLY A 821 -5.38 20.86 31.37
CA GLY A 821 -6.11 19.63 31.75
C GLY A 821 -6.14 18.54 30.68
N GLY A 822 -5.33 18.66 29.61
CA GLY A 822 -5.09 17.59 28.64
C GLY A 822 -6.28 17.27 27.74
N SER A 823 -7.10 18.25 27.38
CA SER A 823 -8.26 18.07 26.49
C SER A 823 -8.38 19.19 25.46
N LEU A 824 -8.91 18.86 24.28
CA LEU A 824 -9.18 19.79 23.18
C LEU A 824 -10.34 19.30 22.30
N ASP A 825 -11.11 20.24 21.73
CA ASP A 825 -12.14 19.92 20.75
C ASP A 825 -11.67 20.33 19.34
N LEU A 826 -11.73 19.39 18.39
CA LEU A 826 -11.39 19.60 16.99
C LEU A 826 -12.61 19.47 16.09
N THR A 827 -12.52 20.12 14.94
CA THR A 827 -13.46 19.92 13.84
C THR A 827 -12.67 19.83 12.54
N ALA A 828 -12.97 18.80 11.74
CA ALA A 828 -12.31 18.57 10.47
C ALA A 828 -13.34 18.24 9.37
N PRO A 829 -13.23 18.84 8.17
CA PRO A 829 -14.01 18.41 7.01
C PRO A 829 -13.41 17.11 6.47
N ILE A 830 -14.24 16.20 5.97
CA ILE A 830 -13.84 14.99 5.25
C ILE A 830 -14.68 14.93 3.98
N ALA A 831 -14.07 15.14 2.82
CA ALA A 831 -14.78 14.93 1.56
C ALA A 831 -15.10 13.43 1.40
N VAL A 832 -16.29 13.10 0.90
CA VAL A 832 -16.56 11.72 0.43
C VAL A 832 -15.59 11.40 -0.71
N ASN A 833 -15.03 10.19 -0.68
CA ASN A 833 -13.89 9.76 -1.47
C ASN A 833 -12.64 10.55 -1.09
N GLY A 834 -12.34 10.64 0.19
CA GLY A 834 -11.19 11.39 0.66
C GLY A 834 -10.77 11.04 2.08
N VAL A 835 -9.55 11.45 2.41
CA VAL A 835 -8.96 11.32 3.75
C VAL A 835 -8.59 12.68 4.31
N THR A 836 -8.61 12.80 5.63
CA THR A 836 -8.19 13.98 6.38
C THR A 836 -7.35 13.54 7.56
N VAL A 837 -6.12 14.05 7.64
CA VAL A 837 -5.16 13.68 8.68
C VAL A 837 -4.95 14.88 9.60
N LEU A 838 -5.01 14.63 10.91
CA LEU A 838 -4.71 15.60 11.96
C LEU A 838 -3.48 15.10 12.72
N GLU A 839 -2.42 15.91 12.76
CA GLU A 839 -1.23 15.64 13.59
C GLU A 839 -1.27 16.58 14.79
N LEU A 840 -1.17 16.01 15.99
CA LEU A 840 -1.07 16.72 17.26
C LEU A 840 0.34 16.49 17.77
N THR A 841 1.09 17.58 17.98
CA THR A 841 2.42 17.56 18.59
C THR A 841 2.49 18.55 19.74
N GLU A 842 3.57 18.49 20.51
CA GLU A 842 3.97 19.61 21.34
C GLU A 842 4.12 20.88 20.49
N SER A 843 3.81 22.03 21.08
CA SER A 843 4.10 23.33 20.49
C SER A 843 5.62 23.57 20.50
N ASP A 844 6.11 24.15 19.42
CA ASP A 844 7.48 24.63 19.23
C ASP A 844 7.32 26.03 18.63
N ALA A 845 7.41 27.06 19.48
CA ALA A 845 6.98 28.41 19.14
C ALA A 845 7.99 29.17 18.28
N ASP A 846 9.26 28.77 18.26
CA ASP A 846 10.31 29.40 17.47
C ASP A 846 10.81 28.54 16.30
N GLY A 847 10.41 27.27 16.24
CA GLY A 847 10.60 26.36 15.11
C GLY A 847 12.00 25.76 15.06
N ASP A 848 12.66 25.60 16.20
CA ASP A 848 14.03 25.09 16.28
C ASP A 848 14.12 23.56 16.35
N GLY A 849 12.97 22.89 16.54
CA GLY A 849 12.83 21.44 16.61
C GLY A 849 12.72 20.88 18.03
N ILE A 850 12.76 21.72 19.07
CA ILE A 850 12.58 21.35 20.47
C ILE A 850 11.19 21.83 20.94
N GLY A 851 10.47 20.98 21.68
CA GLY A 851 9.15 21.35 22.21
C GLY A 851 9.26 22.40 23.32
N ASP A 852 8.33 23.34 23.39
CA ASP A 852 8.30 24.48 24.32
C ASP A 852 8.52 24.09 25.81
N THR A 853 8.21 22.85 26.23
CA THR A 853 8.42 22.40 27.61
C THR A 853 9.82 21.85 27.89
N ALA A 854 10.53 21.43 26.85
CA ALA A 854 11.92 20.95 26.92
C ALA A 854 12.92 22.00 26.46
N ASP A 855 12.45 23.06 25.81
CA ASP A 855 13.25 24.14 25.26
C ASP A 855 13.69 25.13 26.35
N ASN A 856 15.01 25.37 26.44
CA ASN A 856 15.59 26.35 27.36
C ASN A 856 15.46 27.81 26.85
N CYS A 857 15.03 28.04 25.60
CA CYS A 857 14.67 29.34 25.06
C CYS A 857 13.41 29.28 24.15
N PRO A 858 12.20 29.06 24.69
CA PRO A 858 10.95 28.81 23.91
C PRO A 858 10.46 29.90 22.94
N ALA A 859 11.22 30.96 22.72
CA ALA A 859 10.87 32.06 21.83
C ALA A 859 12.03 32.49 20.91
N LEU A 860 13.19 31.84 21.01
CA LEU A 860 14.42 32.18 20.28
C LEU A 860 15.16 30.90 19.88
N ALA A 861 15.03 30.54 18.60
CA ALA A 861 15.53 29.28 18.09
C ALA A 861 17.00 29.00 18.44
N ASN A 862 17.24 27.88 19.11
CA ASN A 862 18.56 27.38 19.50
C ASN A 862 18.59 25.84 19.53
N PRO A 863 18.67 25.18 18.36
CA PRO A 863 18.60 23.72 18.26
C PRO A 863 19.69 22.95 19.02
N ASP A 864 20.77 23.61 19.43
CA ASP A 864 21.87 23.02 20.21
C ASP A 864 21.67 23.09 21.73
N GLN A 865 20.65 23.82 22.19
CA GLN A 865 20.20 23.91 23.58
C GLN A 865 21.36 24.18 24.56
N ILE A 866 22.31 25.02 24.15
CA ILE A 866 23.45 25.41 24.99
C ILE A 866 22.93 26.22 26.18
N ASP A 867 23.29 25.76 27.38
CA ASP A 867 23.05 26.39 28.68
C ASP A 867 24.31 26.10 29.52
N ALA A 868 25.17 27.11 29.67
CA ALA A 868 26.51 26.91 30.21
C ALA A 868 26.55 26.88 31.75
N ASP A 869 25.54 27.43 32.43
CA ASP A 869 25.46 27.48 33.89
C ASP A 869 24.42 26.52 34.49
N GLY A 870 23.54 25.95 33.66
CA GLY A 870 22.61 24.88 33.98
C GLY A 870 21.35 25.36 34.70
N ASP A 871 20.93 26.61 34.50
CA ASP A 871 19.73 27.17 35.13
C ASP A 871 18.44 26.96 34.34
N GLY A 872 18.54 26.41 33.12
CA GLY A 872 17.41 26.14 32.25
C GLY A 872 17.04 27.30 31.32
N HIS A 873 17.82 28.38 31.29
CA HIS A 873 17.77 29.43 30.27
C HIS A 873 18.95 29.27 29.31
N GLY A 874 18.67 29.17 28.01
CA GLY A 874 19.71 28.96 27.02
C GLY A 874 20.52 30.22 26.72
N ALA A 875 21.75 30.03 26.26
CA ALA A 875 22.71 31.10 25.97
C ALA A 875 22.21 32.21 25.02
N VAL A 876 21.16 31.94 24.24
CA VAL A 876 20.57 32.91 23.29
C VAL A 876 19.52 33.81 23.94
N CYS A 877 18.84 33.33 24.99
CA CYS A 877 17.82 34.08 25.72
C CYS A 877 18.28 34.51 27.12
N ASP A 878 19.40 33.96 27.59
CA ASP A 878 20.12 34.40 28.78
C ASP A 878 21.12 35.53 28.44
N CYS A 879 21.02 36.64 29.16
CA CYS A 879 21.93 37.77 29.01
C CYS A 879 23.28 37.60 29.75
N ASP A 880 23.41 36.63 30.65
CA ASP A 880 24.62 36.22 31.38
C ASP A 880 24.64 34.70 31.64
N ASP A 881 24.70 33.90 30.57
CA ASP A 881 24.80 32.41 30.51
C ASP A 881 25.96 31.77 31.33
N ALA A 882 26.76 32.58 32.03
CA ALA A 882 27.79 32.11 32.96
C ALA A 882 27.35 32.19 34.43
N SER A 883 26.13 32.65 34.70
CA SER A 883 25.61 32.99 36.02
C SER A 883 24.17 32.46 36.22
N PRO A 884 23.98 31.35 36.97
CA PRO A 884 22.70 30.63 37.07
C PRO A 884 21.61 31.37 37.88
N ASP A 885 21.89 32.61 38.28
CA ASP A 885 21.03 33.46 39.08
C ASP A 885 20.53 34.71 38.31
N VAL A 886 20.87 34.89 37.03
CA VAL A 886 20.62 36.11 36.24
C VAL A 886 20.27 35.77 34.79
N TRP A 887 19.01 35.99 34.38
CA TRP A 887 18.52 35.51 33.06
C TRP A 887 18.15 36.62 32.07
N SER A 888 17.61 37.73 32.58
CA SER A 888 17.09 38.82 31.76
C SER A 888 17.14 40.16 32.50
N VAL A 889 16.98 41.29 31.80
CA VAL A 889 16.82 42.59 32.48
C VAL A 889 15.46 42.64 33.19
N PRO A 890 15.37 43.00 34.49
CA PRO A 890 14.10 43.02 35.22
C PRO A 890 13.05 43.94 34.57
N GLY A 891 11.79 43.48 34.58
CA GLY A 891 10.65 44.22 34.06
C GLY A 891 10.16 45.35 34.98
N GLU A 892 9.03 45.96 34.63
CA GLU A 892 8.34 46.93 35.50
C GLU A 892 7.83 46.24 36.77
N VAL A 893 8.20 46.78 37.94
CA VAL A 893 7.75 46.25 39.22
C VAL A 893 6.30 46.65 39.48
N ALA A 894 5.39 45.69 39.38
CA ALA A 894 3.97 45.90 39.59
C ALA A 894 3.54 45.70 41.06
N GLY A 895 2.34 46.18 41.39
CA GLY A 895 1.69 45.86 42.66
C GLY A 895 2.30 46.51 43.89
N LEU A 896 3.05 47.61 43.74
CA LEU A 896 3.60 48.34 44.87
C LEU A 896 2.48 48.82 45.82
N THR A 897 2.52 48.35 47.07
CA THR A 897 1.62 48.78 48.14
C THR A 897 2.39 49.39 49.30
N LEU A 898 1.70 50.26 50.04
CA LEU A 898 2.21 50.89 51.26
C LEU A 898 1.25 50.60 52.41
N ALA A 899 1.72 49.89 53.43
CA ALA A 899 0.93 49.51 54.59
C ALA A 899 1.57 50.00 55.88
N ARG A 900 0.78 50.59 56.78
CA ARG A 900 1.29 50.99 58.11
C ARG A 900 1.20 49.81 59.07
N ARG A 901 2.33 49.38 59.64
CA ARG A 901 2.38 48.28 60.63
C ARG A 901 1.94 48.76 62.01
N THR A 902 1.65 47.80 62.90
CA THR A 902 1.16 48.04 64.28
C THR A 902 2.19 48.75 65.20
N GLY A 903 3.37 49.12 64.70
CA GLY A 903 4.38 49.94 65.37
C GLY A 903 4.55 51.35 64.81
N GLY A 904 3.81 51.73 63.77
CA GLY A 904 3.88 53.06 63.13
C GLY A 904 4.78 53.14 61.91
N GLU A 905 5.65 52.15 61.68
CA GLU A 905 6.47 51.94 60.48
C GLU A 905 5.61 51.74 59.22
N VAL A 906 6.16 52.11 58.07
CA VAL A 906 5.55 51.90 56.76
C VAL A 906 6.27 50.74 56.06
N GLU A 907 5.51 49.75 55.62
CA GLU A 907 5.97 48.60 54.84
C GLU A 907 5.62 48.82 53.37
N LEU A 908 6.60 48.56 52.51
CA LEU A 908 6.50 48.51 51.06
C LEU A 908 6.45 47.04 50.64
N ASP A 909 5.52 46.68 49.79
CA ASP A 909 5.40 45.32 49.23
C ASP A 909 5.11 45.40 47.73
N TRP A 910 5.61 44.47 46.93
CA TRP A 910 5.47 44.45 45.46
C TRP A 910 5.59 43.05 44.88
N VAL A 911 5.26 42.89 43.60
CA VAL A 911 5.44 41.61 42.89
C VAL A 911 6.91 41.42 42.55
N SER A 912 7.51 40.35 43.09
CA SER A 912 8.90 39.97 42.80
C SER A 912 9.14 39.74 41.31
N GLN A 913 10.35 40.06 40.86
CA GLN A 913 10.85 39.83 39.50
C GLN A 913 11.83 38.64 39.44
N ARG A 914 12.08 37.93 40.56
CA ARG A 914 13.04 36.81 40.59
C ARG A 914 12.73 35.71 39.61
N ASP A 915 11.45 35.36 39.46
CA ASP A 915 11.01 34.28 38.57
C ASP A 915 11.06 34.69 37.08
N ALA A 916 11.34 35.96 36.77
CA ALA A 916 11.39 36.47 35.40
C ALA A 916 12.79 36.92 34.96
N ALA A 917 13.63 37.37 35.90
CA ALA A 917 14.94 37.97 35.64
C ALA A 917 16.08 37.34 36.44
N GLY A 918 15.78 36.34 37.27
CA GLY A 918 16.76 35.58 38.02
C GLY A 918 16.78 35.89 39.54
N PRO A 919 17.13 34.89 40.38
CA PRO A 919 17.24 35.01 41.85
C PRO A 919 18.11 36.15 42.36
N SER A 920 19.09 36.59 41.57
CA SER A 920 19.96 37.71 41.91
C SER A 920 19.32 39.09 41.70
N THR A 921 18.06 39.15 41.27
CA THR A 921 17.33 40.42 41.16
C THR A 921 17.25 41.15 42.50
N ARG A 922 17.54 42.45 42.44
CA ARG A 922 17.54 43.42 43.54
C ARG A 922 16.68 44.60 43.15
N TYR A 923 16.30 45.45 44.11
CA TYR A 923 15.36 46.54 43.85
C TYR A 923 15.88 47.88 44.32
N ASP A 924 15.63 48.90 43.49
CA ASP A 924 15.81 50.29 43.88
C ASP A 924 14.46 50.90 44.22
N VAL A 925 14.41 51.64 45.33
CA VAL A 925 13.24 52.41 45.72
C VAL A 925 13.60 53.89 45.61
N ALA A 926 12.89 54.59 44.74
CA ALA A 926 12.95 56.04 44.63
C ALA A 926 11.66 56.66 45.17
N GLY A 927 11.71 57.90 45.61
CA GLY A 927 10.52 58.54 46.15
C GLY A 927 10.74 60.00 46.51
N GLY A 928 9.67 60.62 47.01
CA GLY A 928 9.75 61.98 47.49
C GLY A 928 8.41 62.49 48.03
N PRO A 929 8.35 63.76 48.45
CA PRO A 929 7.12 64.38 48.93
C PRO A 929 6.07 64.51 47.82
N LEU A 930 4.81 64.22 48.14
CA LEU A 930 3.67 64.48 47.24
C LEU A 930 3.51 65.97 46.91
N GLY A 931 3.97 66.86 47.79
CA GLY A 931 3.98 68.30 47.54
C GLY A 931 4.84 68.66 46.32
N ASP A 932 6.02 68.06 46.22
CA ASP A 932 6.95 68.28 45.11
C ASP A 932 6.40 67.68 43.83
N LEU A 933 5.86 66.46 43.88
CA LEU A 933 5.20 65.83 42.73
C LEU A 933 4.04 66.68 42.19
N ARG A 934 3.25 67.28 43.08
CA ARG A 934 2.16 68.20 42.69
C ARG A 934 2.67 69.51 42.08
N ALA A 935 3.81 70.01 42.54
CA ALA A 935 4.39 71.27 42.07
C ALA A 935 5.14 71.13 40.75
N SER A 936 5.90 70.04 40.58
CA SER A 936 6.69 69.75 39.39
C SER A 936 5.87 69.13 38.25
N GLY A 937 4.76 68.47 38.57
CA GLY A 937 3.97 67.69 37.61
C GLY A 937 4.66 66.40 37.13
N GLY A 938 5.74 65.96 37.80
CA GLY A 938 6.50 64.77 37.41
C GLY A 938 7.54 64.34 38.44
N PHE A 939 8.24 63.24 38.16
CA PHE A 939 9.12 62.55 39.11
C PHE A 939 10.56 63.06 39.16
N GLY A 940 10.88 64.15 38.46
CA GLY A 940 12.25 64.69 38.40
C GLY A 940 12.80 65.23 39.74
N ALA A 941 11.96 65.32 40.78
CA ALA A 941 12.36 65.68 42.14
C ALA A 941 12.46 64.46 43.10
N ALA A 942 12.26 63.25 42.58
CA ALA A 942 12.50 62.03 43.35
C ALA A 942 13.96 61.91 43.77
N SER A 943 14.21 61.24 44.89
CA SER A 943 15.53 60.84 45.35
C SER A 943 15.56 59.35 45.66
N CYS A 944 16.76 58.77 45.66
CA CYS A 944 16.95 57.39 46.08
C CYS A 944 16.62 57.23 47.57
N VAL A 945 15.70 56.33 47.87
CA VAL A 945 15.31 55.94 49.24
C VAL A 945 16.16 54.76 49.70
N THR A 946 16.31 53.77 48.82
CA THR A 946 17.25 52.65 48.99
C THR A 946 17.69 52.15 47.61
N ASP A 947 18.93 51.72 47.52
CA ASP A 947 19.50 50.93 46.42
C ASP A 947 19.72 49.48 46.89
N ASP A 948 19.85 48.56 45.93
CA ASP A 948 20.23 47.15 46.15
C ASP A 948 19.39 46.43 47.24
N ALA A 949 18.10 46.72 47.31
CA ALA A 949 17.21 46.06 48.26
C ALA A 949 16.98 44.60 47.86
N GLY A 950 16.86 43.74 48.88
CA GLY A 950 16.39 42.37 48.70
C GLY A 950 14.89 42.29 48.39
N GLU A 951 14.33 41.09 48.53
CA GLU A 951 12.91 40.84 48.26
C GLU A 951 11.96 41.66 49.16
N PRO A 952 10.78 42.03 48.63
CA PRO A 952 9.73 42.59 49.46
C PRO A 952 9.22 41.53 50.47
N PRO A 953 8.64 41.97 51.60
CA PRO A 953 8.38 43.36 51.95
C PRO A 953 9.61 44.09 52.53
N LEU A 954 9.72 45.39 52.24
CA LEU A 954 10.75 46.30 52.74
C LEU A 954 10.15 47.32 53.72
N VAL A 955 10.81 47.58 54.84
CA VAL A 955 10.43 48.70 55.73
C VAL A 955 10.98 50.00 55.14
N ASP A 956 10.11 50.98 54.89
CA ASP A 956 10.48 52.28 54.32
C ASP A 956 11.41 53.05 55.28
N PRO A 957 12.67 53.29 54.91
CA PRO A 957 13.66 53.90 55.81
C PRO A 957 13.40 55.38 56.07
N GLU A 958 12.58 56.04 55.25
CA GLU A 958 12.42 57.50 55.26
C GLU A 958 11.13 57.98 55.93
N ASN A 959 10.24 57.11 56.45
CA ASN A 959 8.93 57.57 56.95
C ASN A 959 8.23 56.64 57.97
N PRO A 960 7.27 57.16 58.78
CA PRO A 960 6.09 57.92 58.32
C PRO A 960 6.25 59.46 58.28
N PRO A 961 5.60 60.15 57.33
CA PRO A 961 5.78 61.60 57.15
C PRO A 961 5.10 62.41 58.24
N PRO A 962 5.49 63.68 58.43
CA PRO A 962 4.78 64.60 59.30
C PRO A 962 3.28 64.65 59.01
N ALA A 963 2.47 64.86 60.06
CA ALA A 963 1.02 64.90 59.92
C ALA A 963 0.58 66.01 58.94
N GLY A 964 -0.09 65.62 57.85
CA GLY A 964 -0.54 66.52 56.78
C GLY A 964 0.32 66.49 55.52
N GLU A 965 1.48 65.82 55.57
CA GLU A 965 2.33 65.54 54.42
C GLU A 965 2.12 64.09 53.94
N GLY A 966 2.48 63.82 52.69
CA GLY A 966 2.46 62.47 52.14
C GLY A 966 3.64 62.29 51.19
N VAL A 967 4.02 61.05 50.96
CA VAL A 967 5.11 60.68 50.06
C VAL A 967 4.60 59.72 48.98
N TYR A 968 5.36 59.63 47.90
CA TYR A 968 5.22 58.57 46.90
C TYR A 968 6.48 57.70 46.88
N ARG A 969 6.32 56.48 46.37
CA ARG A 969 7.40 55.52 46.13
C ARG A 969 7.26 54.97 44.72
N LEU A 970 8.41 54.73 44.10
CA LEU A 970 8.61 54.05 42.84
C LEU A 970 9.60 52.92 43.09
N VAL A 971 9.40 51.78 42.45
CA VAL A 971 10.32 50.64 42.56
C VAL A 971 10.70 50.16 41.16
N ARG A 972 11.97 49.81 40.97
CA ARG A 972 12.45 49.08 39.77
C ARG A 972 13.30 47.90 40.22
N GLY A 973 13.41 46.89 39.37
CA GLY A 973 14.38 45.80 39.55
C GLY A 973 15.73 46.13 38.90
N GLN A 974 16.80 45.51 39.38
CA GLN A 974 18.13 45.50 38.77
C GLN A 974 18.87 44.18 39.02
N ASN A 975 19.75 43.79 38.10
CA ASN A 975 20.64 42.63 38.20
C ASN A 975 21.88 42.79 37.29
N GLY A 976 22.64 41.71 37.10
CA GLY A 976 23.85 41.69 36.25
C GLY A 976 23.62 42.10 34.79
N CYS A 977 22.40 41.93 34.27
CA CYS A 977 22.05 42.28 32.90
C CYS A 977 21.61 43.74 32.72
N GLY A 978 21.17 44.39 33.78
CA GLY A 978 20.83 45.81 33.75
C GLY A 978 19.75 46.21 34.74
N THR A 979 19.16 47.39 34.49
CA THR A 979 18.13 47.99 35.34
C THR A 979 16.81 48.09 34.61
N GLY A 980 15.74 47.62 35.24
CA GLY A 980 14.36 47.78 34.78
C GLY A 980 13.84 49.22 34.94
N PRO A 981 12.63 49.52 34.43
CA PRO A 981 12.04 50.84 34.56
C PRO A 981 11.33 51.03 35.91
N PHE A 982 11.21 52.28 36.39
CA PHE A 982 10.42 52.65 37.58
C PHE A 982 8.90 52.74 37.31
N GLY A 983 8.45 52.34 36.12
CA GLY A 983 7.08 52.50 35.63
C GLY A 983 7.03 52.64 34.10
N PRO A 984 5.92 53.13 33.51
CA PRO A 984 5.80 53.33 32.07
C PRO A 984 6.89 54.23 31.47
N PRO A 985 7.15 54.14 30.15
CA PRO A 985 8.22 54.89 29.48
C PRO A 985 8.20 56.39 29.79
N GLY A 986 9.33 56.94 30.25
CA GLY A 986 9.51 58.36 30.54
C GLY A 986 9.58 58.75 32.03
N ILE A 987 9.44 57.78 32.94
CA ILE A 987 9.72 57.97 34.37
C ILE A 987 11.20 57.65 34.64
N ASP A 988 12.06 58.67 34.57
CA ASP A 988 13.46 58.58 34.96
C ASP A 988 13.71 59.50 36.16
N PRO A 989 13.49 59.03 37.40
CA PRO A 989 13.80 59.79 38.60
C PRO A 989 15.32 59.96 38.68
N ALA A 990 15.78 61.19 38.91
CA ALA A 990 17.20 61.43 39.14
C ALA A 990 17.66 60.67 40.41
N ALA A 991 18.49 59.64 40.20
CA ALA A 991 19.23 58.87 41.20
C ALA A 991 18.50 57.69 41.88
N CYS A 992 18.92 56.47 41.51
CA CYS A 992 19.58 55.52 42.40
C CYS A 992 20.83 55.02 41.64
N PRO A 993 22.06 55.18 42.20
CA PRO A 993 23.31 54.83 41.51
C PRO A 993 23.54 53.33 41.34
#